data_AF-A0A256WDZ7-F1
#
_entry.id   AF-A0A256WDZ7-F1
#
_cell.length_a   1.000
_cell.length_b   1.000
_cell.length_c   1.000
_cell.angle_alpha   90.00
_cell.angle_beta   90.00
_cell.angle_gamma   90.00
#
_symmetry.space_group_name_H-M   'P 1'
#
loop_
_entity.id
_entity.type
_entity.pdbx_description
1 polymer ?
#
loop_
_entity_poly.entity_id
_entity_poly.type
_entity_poly.pdbx_seq_one_letter_code
_entity_poly.pdbx_strand_id
1 'polypeptide(L)'
;MYPQHQNKLKETDGFNSNQIELFQLSVADSTALSNLPVLKLPDQYINQVLPDNHDNSIQPYFRELFDQVGSECGQYSGIANNFNYEIDYRRRVPANIPENQYPTHFTYNFMNGGYGWRGVSYFHSFEIVRTNGHPNQADYGGTSAGGPSRWLSGYDKYFNGMSNKIDEVYQIQAGSPEGLLTLKHWLYDHLEGAEVGGIACFYSSNPWNTTTLPQGTPEGGKHVIINFPGTPGHSSTICGWNDSIRFDYNWDGQYTNDIDINDDGIVDMKDWEIGGLLFTDSFNGGINYADSGFCYMMYKTLADIVGEGGIWNHAVHVVKVKEDYTPLLTMKITLKHTSRDKIKVITGVSTDINDEIPAYVLGFPIFNFQGGEQYMQGGVSNIENKTIEFGLDITPLLGEIISGRPAKFFLQVYENDPQNIGSGEVVAFSVMDYSNGINEIPCPQNNVPIIENSVTTLSVTTSIDFNQLKIINTELPVAAINEPYSYQLETSGGSPPAKWDILRHYDEVGSTGEFPVIDDVQLTPSNNEDGIAMQVIDFPFPFYGNKYDTLYIHTDGFIMFDGQTYPWPYQYDEQMMLRKTRSVAPFSNNFMGINPDMEDGIWYEGDENYAAFRWKTNMENISLTDINFAVFIYPTGKIEFYYGDDEMFVDYFWAAGISDGDGMNYKYADISNKKQPTDKK
;
A
#
# COMPACT_ATOMS: atom_id res chain seq x y z
N MET A 1 15.06 23.11 10.06
CA MET A 1 16.48 22.68 10.12
C MET A 1 16.57 21.36 10.88
N TYR A 2 16.00 20.30 10.30
CA TYR A 2 16.43 18.92 10.53
C TYR A 2 17.28 18.49 9.33
N PRO A 3 18.29 17.63 9.51
CA PRO A 3 19.26 17.37 8.47
C PRO A 3 18.58 16.54 7.39
N GLN A 4 18.32 17.19 6.26
CA GLN A 4 18.35 16.52 4.98
C GLN A 4 19.60 15.63 4.98
N HIS A 5 19.44 14.32 5.00
CA HIS A 5 20.49 13.42 4.54
C HIS A 5 20.57 13.53 3.01
N GLN A 6 20.85 14.74 2.52
CA GLN A 6 21.52 14.96 1.25
C GLN A 6 22.95 14.44 1.40
N ASN A 7 23.15 13.15 1.20
CA ASN A 7 24.44 12.69 0.74
C ASN A 7 24.62 13.16 -0.70
N LYS A 8 25.09 14.41 -0.86
CA LYS A 8 25.72 14.88 -2.09
C LYS A 8 26.98 14.05 -2.33
N LEU A 9 26.88 12.98 -3.11
CA LEU A 9 28.04 12.34 -3.71
C LEU A 9 27.97 12.51 -5.23
N LYS A 10 29.04 13.14 -5.75
CA LYS A 10 29.21 13.47 -7.17
C LYS A 10 29.53 12.20 -7.96
N GLU A 11 29.33 12.27 -9.28
CA GLU A 11 29.57 11.29 -10.36
C GLU A 11 30.89 10.48 -10.37
N THR A 12 31.78 10.56 -9.36
CA THR A 12 33.13 9.97 -9.41
C THR A 12 33.41 8.86 -8.41
N ASP A 13 32.46 8.46 -7.56
CA ASP A 13 32.70 7.35 -6.64
C ASP A 13 32.38 6.04 -7.34
N GLY A 14 33.44 5.38 -7.81
CA GLY A 14 33.36 4.06 -8.43
C GLY A 14 32.67 3.05 -7.52
N PHE A 15 31.96 2.09 -8.14
CA PHE A 15 31.32 0.94 -7.51
C PHE A 15 32.15 0.41 -6.33
N ASN A 16 31.68 0.67 -5.11
CA ASN A 16 32.19 0.04 -3.92
C ASN A 16 31.04 -0.85 -3.40
N SER A 17 31.18 -2.17 -3.54
CA SER A 17 30.17 -3.19 -3.22
C SER A 17 29.78 -3.28 -1.74
N ASN A 18 30.16 -2.30 -0.92
CA ASN A 18 30.05 -2.31 0.54
C ASN A 18 29.09 -1.23 1.10
N GLN A 19 28.28 -0.58 0.26
CA GLN A 19 27.23 0.35 0.70
C GLN A 19 25.86 -0.01 0.10
N ILE A 20 25.42 -1.24 0.32
CA ILE A 20 24.00 -1.58 0.25
C ILE A 20 23.44 -1.25 1.64
N GLU A 21 22.75 -0.12 1.78
CA GLU A 21 21.95 0.15 2.98
C GLU A 21 20.61 -0.58 2.83
N LEU A 22 20.51 -1.76 3.47
CA LEU A 22 19.21 -2.36 3.73
C LEU A 22 18.49 -1.48 4.75
N PHE A 23 17.47 -0.76 4.28
CA PHE A 23 16.63 0.03 5.17
C PHE A 23 15.88 -0.92 6.11
N GLN A 24 15.99 -0.64 7.40
CA GLN A 24 15.16 -1.29 8.40
C GLN A 24 13.69 -0.97 8.12
N LEU A 25 12.80 -1.91 8.44
CA LEU A 25 11.38 -1.63 8.39
C LEU A 25 11.04 -0.44 9.29
N SER A 26 10.21 0.43 8.75
CA SER A 26 9.81 1.68 9.38
C SER A 26 8.57 1.49 10.26
N VAL A 27 8.24 2.51 11.06
CA VAL A 27 6.96 2.50 11.79
C VAL A 27 5.78 2.45 10.82
N ALA A 28 5.91 3.08 9.66
CA ALA A 28 4.94 3.02 8.58
C ALA A 28 4.66 1.60 8.08
N ASP A 29 5.67 0.75 7.94
CA ASP A 29 5.47 -0.66 7.61
C ASP A 29 4.60 -1.33 8.70
N SER A 30 4.83 -1.01 9.98
CA SER A 30 4.06 -1.59 11.10
C SER A 30 2.58 -1.15 11.07
N THR A 31 2.30 0.07 10.63
CA THR A 31 0.93 0.52 10.40
C THR A 31 0.29 -0.15 9.20
N ALA A 32 1.02 -0.26 8.07
CA ALA A 32 0.53 -0.97 6.90
C ALA A 32 0.12 -2.40 7.28
N LEU A 33 0.94 -3.09 8.08
CA LEU A 33 0.60 -4.38 8.65
C LEU A 33 -0.66 -4.33 9.52
N SER A 34 -0.75 -3.38 10.44
CA SER A 34 -1.89 -3.26 11.37
C SER A 34 -3.23 -3.08 10.64
N ASN A 35 -3.20 -2.48 9.46
CA ASN A 35 -4.37 -2.27 8.61
C ASN A 35 -4.72 -3.48 7.73
N LEU A 36 -3.84 -4.49 7.63
CA LEU A 36 -4.17 -5.70 6.87
C LEU A 36 -5.20 -6.55 7.61
N PRO A 37 -6.20 -7.12 6.90
CA PRO A 37 -7.10 -8.09 7.49
C PRO A 37 -6.33 -9.30 8.02
N VAL A 38 -6.66 -9.73 9.24
CA VAL A 38 -6.10 -10.95 9.85
C VAL A 38 -6.85 -12.16 9.31
N LEU A 39 -6.13 -13.06 8.65
CA LEU A 39 -6.66 -14.36 8.25
C LEU A 39 -6.66 -15.29 9.47
N LYS A 40 -7.82 -15.83 9.81
CA LYS A 40 -8.04 -16.72 10.95
C LYS A 40 -8.43 -18.11 10.50
N LEU A 41 -8.06 -19.12 11.28
CA LEU A 41 -8.52 -20.50 11.09
C LEU A 41 -10.05 -20.58 11.17
N PRO A 42 -10.75 -21.03 10.12
CA PRO A 42 -12.19 -21.27 10.22
C PRO A 42 -12.48 -22.47 11.12
N ASP A 43 -13.59 -22.46 11.87
CA ASP A 43 -13.92 -23.49 12.86
C ASP A 43 -13.92 -24.92 12.29
N GLN A 44 -14.30 -25.08 11.01
CA GLN A 44 -14.32 -26.37 10.33
C GLN A 44 -12.92 -27.01 10.13
N TYR A 45 -11.85 -26.25 10.34
CA TYR A 45 -10.47 -26.70 10.20
C TYR A 45 -9.83 -27.18 11.50
N ILE A 46 -10.37 -26.82 12.67
CA ILE A 46 -9.74 -27.07 13.98
C ILE A 46 -9.39 -28.55 14.20
N ASN A 47 -10.18 -29.47 13.67
CA ASN A 47 -9.99 -30.92 13.84
C ASN A 47 -9.46 -31.63 12.58
N GLN A 48 -9.08 -30.88 11.55
CA GLN A 48 -8.52 -31.47 10.34
C GLN A 48 -7.07 -31.87 10.58
N VAL A 49 -6.74 -33.11 10.23
CA VAL A 49 -5.38 -33.64 10.39
C VAL A 49 -4.56 -33.24 9.16
N LEU A 50 -3.46 -32.53 9.39
CA LEU A 50 -2.47 -32.19 8.37
C LEU A 50 -1.38 -33.27 8.30
N PRO A 51 -0.69 -33.41 7.15
CA PRO A 51 0.50 -34.26 7.08
C PRO A 51 1.64 -33.69 7.93
N ASP A 52 2.53 -34.57 8.39
CA ASP A 52 3.69 -34.19 9.21
C ASP A 52 4.68 -33.28 8.46
N ASN A 53 4.63 -33.26 7.12
CA ASN A 53 5.40 -32.36 6.28
C ASN A 53 4.64 -32.05 5.00
N HIS A 54 4.99 -30.90 4.39
CA HIS A 54 4.43 -30.44 3.13
C HIS A 54 5.39 -29.46 2.47
N ASP A 55 5.42 -29.46 1.14
CA ASP A 55 6.32 -28.63 0.35
C ASP A 55 5.61 -28.14 -0.92
N ASN A 56 5.36 -26.84 -1.02
CA ASN A 56 4.79 -26.22 -2.22
C ASN A 56 5.86 -25.85 -3.26
N SER A 57 7.15 -25.98 -2.97
CA SER A 57 8.23 -25.71 -3.94
C SER A 57 8.29 -26.73 -5.07
N ILE A 58 7.71 -27.92 -4.87
CA ILE A 58 7.58 -28.96 -5.90
C ILE A 58 6.37 -28.77 -6.83
N GLN A 59 5.51 -27.79 -6.54
CA GLN A 59 4.32 -27.52 -7.34
C GLN A 59 4.69 -26.78 -8.63
N PRO A 60 3.96 -26.97 -9.74
CA PRO A 60 4.27 -26.31 -11.01
C PRO A 60 4.16 -24.78 -10.96
N TYR A 61 3.46 -24.25 -9.95
CA TYR A 61 3.27 -22.81 -9.71
C TYR A 61 4.46 -22.16 -8.99
N PHE A 62 5.38 -22.97 -8.46
CA PHE A 62 6.62 -22.48 -7.88
C PHE A 62 7.66 -22.26 -8.98
N ARG A 63 8.16 -21.03 -9.08
CA ARG A 63 9.14 -20.67 -10.10
C ARG A 63 10.55 -21.17 -9.75
N GLU A 64 11.41 -21.22 -10.76
CA GLU A 64 12.84 -21.38 -10.53
C GLU A 64 13.41 -20.20 -9.72
N LEU A 65 14.25 -20.54 -8.73
CA LEU A 65 14.97 -19.57 -7.92
C LEU A 65 16.00 -18.83 -8.77
N PHE A 66 16.22 -17.57 -8.43
CA PHE A 66 17.17 -16.70 -9.11
C PHE A 66 17.81 -15.73 -8.11
N ASP A 67 18.91 -15.13 -8.54
CA ASP A 67 19.70 -14.23 -7.70
C ASP A 67 19.12 -12.81 -7.77
N GLN A 68 18.98 -12.16 -6.61
CA GLN A 68 18.75 -10.72 -6.59
C GLN A 68 19.97 -9.98 -7.16
N VAL A 69 19.74 -8.91 -7.89
CA VAL A 69 20.77 -8.07 -8.52
C VAL A 69 20.93 -6.70 -7.84
N GLY A 70 20.12 -6.41 -6.82
CA GLY A 70 20.14 -5.22 -5.99
C GLY A 70 19.46 -5.44 -4.64
N SER A 71 18.78 -4.41 -4.12
CA SER A 71 18.08 -4.43 -2.81
C SER A 71 16.61 -4.84 -2.91
N GLU A 72 16.25 -5.68 -3.88
CA GLU A 72 14.86 -6.04 -4.18
C GLU A 72 14.33 -7.27 -3.42
N CYS A 73 14.88 -7.63 -2.25
CA CYS A 73 14.47 -8.84 -1.52
C CYS A 73 12.96 -8.86 -1.21
N GLY A 74 12.36 -7.69 -0.93
CA GLY A 74 10.91 -7.52 -0.80
C GLY A 74 10.15 -7.97 -2.05
N GLN A 75 10.60 -7.54 -3.22
CA GLN A 75 9.97 -7.91 -4.49
C GLN A 75 10.29 -9.35 -4.87
N TYR A 76 11.44 -9.89 -4.46
CA TYR A 76 11.74 -11.31 -4.61
C TYR A 76 10.72 -12.16 -3.83
N SER A 77 10.52 -11.88 -2.55
CA SER A 77 9.63 -12.69 -1.71
C SER A 77 8.14 -12.44 -2.04
N GLY A 78 7.74 -11.18 -2.10
CA GLY A 78 6.34 -10.77 -2.30
C GLY A 78 5.86 -10.89 -3.75
N ILE A 79 6.64 -10.42 -4.73
CA ILE A 79 6.19 -10.38 -6.13
C ILE A 79 6.60 -11.63 -6.90
N ALA A 80 7.91 -11.90 -6.96
CA ALA A 80 8.45 -12.97 -7.78
C ALA A 80 8.06 -14.36 -7.25
N ASN A 81 7.87 -14.52 -5.94
CA ASN A 81 7.39 -15.77 -5.36
C ASN A 81 5.89 -15.68 -5.01
N ASN A 82 5.51 -14.97 -3.94
CA ASN A 82 4.15 -15.04 -3.38
C ASN A 82 3.04 -14.71 -4.40
N PHE A 83 3.06 -13.51 -4.98
CA PHE A 83 2.09 -13.11 -6.01
C PHE A 83 2.15 -14.00 -7.26
N ASN A 84 3.35 -14.33 -7.74
CA ASN A 84 3.52 -15.21 -8.90
C ASN A 84 2.86 -16.58 -8.68
N TYR A 85 3.10 -17.20 -7.53
CA TYR A 85 2.58 -18.52 -7.20
C TYR A 85 1.04 -18.50 -7.20
N GLU A 86 0.45 -17.50 -6.55
CA GLU A 86 -1.00 -17.40 -6.41
C GLU A 86 -1.71 -17.15 -7.75
N ILE A 87 -1.17 -16.29 -8.61
CA ILE A 87 -1.78 -16.03 -9.92
C ILE A 87 -1.62 -17.21 -10.88
N ASP A 88 -0.50 -17.91 -10.83
CA ASP A 88 -0.27 -19.11 -11.64
C ASP A 88 -1.13 -20.28 -11.18
N TYR A 89 -1.30 -20.45 -9.86
CA TYR A 89 -2.20 -21.43 -9.27
C TYR A 89 -3.65 -21.20 -9.72
N ARG A 90 -4.17 -19.98 -9.54
CA ARG A 90 -5.55 -19.65 -9.92
C ARG A 90 -5.80 -19.87 -11.41
N ARG A 91 -4.82 -19.53 -12.26
CA ARG A 91 -4.91 -19.73 -13.71
C ARG A 91 -4.56 -21.15 -14.17
N ARG A 92 -4.08 -22.01 -13.27
CA ARG A 92 -3.60 -23.38 -13.56
C ARG A 92 -2.50 -23.41 -14.63
N VAL A 93 -1.53 -22.50 -14.54
CA VAL A 93 -0.40 -22.41 -15.46
C VAL A 93 0.93 -22.60 -14.73
N PRO A 94 1.96 -23.19 -15.35
CA PRO A 94 3.24 -23.39 -14.69
C PRO A 94 4.09 -22.10 -14.67
N ALA A 95 4.83 -21.89 -13.58
CA ALA A 95 5.71 -20.73 -13.37
C ALA A 95 7.10 -20.90 -14.02
N ASN A 96 7.17 -21.56 -15.18
CA ASN A 96 8.43 -21.93 -15.84
C ASN A 96 8.65 -21.25 -17.20
N ILE A 97 7.81 -20.28 -17.55
CA ILE A 97 7.95 -19.47 -18.77
C ILE A 97 7.78 -17.97 -18.44
N PRO A 98 8.42 -17.06 -19.19
CA PRO A 98 8.36 -15.61 -18.90
C PRO A 98 6.95 -15.00 -18.90
N GLU A 99 6.00 -15.58 -19.62
CA GLU A 99 4.60 -15.13 -19.70
C GLU A 99 3.84 -15.32 -18.38
N ASN A 100 4.26 -16.31 -17.59
CA ASN A 100 3.68 -16.66 -16.30
C ASN A 100 4.58 -16.23 -15.14
N GLN A 101 5.68 -15.53 -15.41
CA GLN A 101 6.58 -15.05 -14.37
C GLN A 101 6.51 -13.54 -14.23
N TYR A 102 6.72 -13.05 -13.01
CA TYR A 102 6.64 -11.63 -12.71
C TYR A 102 8.00 -11.08 -12.29
N PRO A 103 8.48 -9.98 -12.92
CA PRO A 103 9.79 -9.39 -12.63
C PRO A 103 9.79 -8.61 -11.31
N THR A 104 10.92 -8.61 -10.61
CA THR A 104 11.06 -7.81 -9.38
C THR A 104 11.11 -6.31 -9.67
N HIS A 105 11.73 -5.93 -10.80
CA HIS A 105 12.13 -4.55 -11.05
C HIS A 105 10.99 -3.60 -11.43
N PHE A 106 9.82 -4.10 -11.86
CA PHE A 106 8.72 -3.19 -12.22
C PHE A 106 8.24 -2.38 -11.02
N THR A 107 7.88 -3.02 -9.91
CA THR A 107 7.45 -2.31 -8.69
C THR A 107 8.63 -1.70 -7.92
N TYR A 108 9.78 -2.39 -7.89
CA TYR A 108 10.99 -1.90 -7.21
C TYR A 108 11.43 -0.53 -7.74
N ASN A 109 11.43 -0.32 -9.06
CA ASN A 109 12.02 0.86 -9.68
C ASN A 109 11.23 2.17 -9.45
N PHE A 110 9.99 2.10 -8.97
CA PHE A 110 9.26 3.30 -8.53
C PHE A 110 9.78 3.80 -7.17
N MET A 111 10.23 2.90 -6.29
CA MET A 111 10.41 3.19 -4.85
C MET A 111 11.85 3.08 -4.35
N ASN A 112 12.78 2.58 -5.17
CA ASN A 112 14.17 2.30 -4.77
C ASN A 112 15.11 3.52 -4.72
N GLY A 113 14.57 4.74 -4.71
CA GLY A 113 15.34 5.98 -4.77
C GLY A 113 15.98 6.27 -6.14
N GLY A 114 15.61 5.52 -7.18
CA GLY A 114 16.00 5.73 -8.58
C GLY A 114 17.25 5.02 -9.03
N TYR A 115 18.20 4.77 -8.12
CA TYR A 115 19.47 4.13 -8.45
C TYR A 115 19.61 2.72 -7.84
N GLY A 116 18.62 2.28 -7.05
CA GLY A 116 18.60 0.93 -6.48
C GLY A 116 19.46 0.73 -5.24
N TRP A 117 19.93 1.82 -4.60
CA TRP A 117 20.70 1.77 -3.35
C TRP A 117 19.83 1.48 -2.11
N ARG A 118 18.50 1.41 -2.28
CA ARG A 118 17.54 1.26 -1.19
C ARG A 118 16.59 0.09 -1.43
N GLY A 119 16.40 -0.70 -0.37
CA GLY A 119 15.36 -1.73 -0.33
C GLY A 119 13.94 -1.17 -0.30
N VAL A 120 13.01 -1.91 -0.87
CA VAL A 120 11.59 -1.52 -0.98
C VAL A 120 10.72 -2.54 -0.29
N SER A 121 9.87 -2.07 0.61
CA SER A 121 8.86 -2.87 1.28
C SER A 121 7.92 -3.55 0.29
N TYR A 122 7.63 -4.85 0.46
CA TYR A 122 6.70 -5.55 -0.42
C TYR A 122 5.26 -5.05 -0.26
N PHE A 123 4.92 -4.38 0.85
CA PHE A 123 3.60 -3.77 1.01
C PHE A 123 3.35 -2.69 -0.05
N HIS A 124 4.36 -1.87 -0.38
CA HIS A 124 4.24 -0.91 -1.48
C HIS A 124 4.08 -1.60 -2.83
N SER A 125 4.85 -2.67 -3.06
CA SER A 125 4.72 -3.45 -4.28
C SER A 125 3.33 -4.07 -4.40
N PHE A 126 2.76 -4.59 -3.31
CA PHE A 126 1.40 -5.12 -3.31
C PHE A 126 0.37 -4.05 -3.65
N GLU A 127 0.52 -2.84 -3.15
CA GLU A 127 -0.38 -1.73 -3.49
C GLU A 127 -0.28 -1.34 -4.97
N ILE A 128 0.94 -1.29 -5.54
CA ILE A 128 1.13 -1.08 -6.98
C ILE A 128 0.43 -2.18 -7.78
N VAL A 129 0.60 -3.45 -7.40
CA VAL A 129 -0.02 -4.57 -8.13
C VAL A 129 -1.54 -4.60 -7.95
N ARG A 130 -2.06 -4.24 -6.79
CA ARG A 130 -3.50 -4.14 -6.52
C ARG A 130 -4.15 -3.04 -7.37
N THR A 131 -3.51 -1.88 -7.48
CA THR A 131 -4.08 -0.70 -8.14
C THR A 131 -3.77 -0.67 -9.64
N ASN A 132 -2.52 -0.87 -10.05
CA ASN A 132 -2.08 -0.78 -11.45
C ASN A 132 -1.97 -2.14 -12.16
N GLY A 133 -1.77 -3.22 -11.43
CA GLY A 133 -1.38 -4.52 -11.98
C GLY A 133 0.12 -4.65 -12.21
N HIS A 134 0.55 -5.76 -12.82
CA HIS A 134 1.96 -6.08 -13.02
C HIS A 134 2.22 -6.70 -14.40
N PRO A 135 3.12 -6.16 -15.22
CA PRO A 135 3.53 -6.81 -16.47
C PRO A 135 4.23 -8.14 -16.15
N ASN A 136 4.04 -9.16 -16.98
CA ASN A 136 4.85 -10.38 -16.87
C ASN A 136 6.28 -10.13 -17.37
N GLN A 137 7.16 -11.11 -17.20
CA GLN A 137 8.55 -10.98 -17.61
C GLN A 137 8.69 -10.86 -19.14
N ALA A 138 7.80 -11.48 -19.91
CA ALA A 138 7.79 -11.36 -21.37
C ALA A 138 7.60 -9.90 -21.80
N ASP A 139 6.60 -9.21 -21.25
CA ASP A 139 6.30 -7.80 -21.56
C ASP A 139 7.38 -6.86 -21.01
N TYR A 140 7.91 -7.14 -19.82
CA TYR A 140 8.96 -6.32 -19.21
C TYR A 140 10.33 -6.49 -19.89
N GLY A 141 10.61 -7.69 -20.42
CA GLY A 141 11.86 -8.08 -21.08
C GLY A 141 12.84 -8.86 -20.20
N GLY A 142 12.38 -9.52 -19.13
CA GLY A 142 13.18 -10.30 -18.16
C GLY A 142 12.99 -9.83 -16.71
N THR A 143 13.64 -10.46 -15.73
CA THR A 143 13.43 -10.15 -14.30
C THR A 143 13.89 -8.75 -13.87
N SER A 144 15.02 -8.28 -14.42
CA SER A 144 15.69 -7.02 -14.03
C SER A 144 16.17 -6.21 -15.23
N ALA A 145 15.57 -6.43 -16.40
CA ALA A 145 15.98 -5.80 -17.66
C ALA A 145 15.97 -4.27 -17.54
N GLY A 146 17.08 -3.64 -17.93
CA GLY A 146 17.29 -2.19 -17.84
C GLY A 146 17.75 -1.67 -16.47
N GLY A 147 17.91 -2.56 -15.48
CA GLY A 147 18.48 -2.22 -14.18
C GLY A 147 17.55 -1.41 -13.26
N PRO A 148 18.08 -0.92 -12.13
CA PRO A 148 17.27 -0.34 -11.04
C PRO A 148 16.67 1.04 -11.37
N SER A 149 17.10 1.67 -12.46
CA SER A 149 16.62 2.99 -12.85
C SER A 149 15.51 2.97 -13.90
N ARG A 150 15.22 1.83 -14.54
CA ARG A 150 14.29 1.81 -15.68
C ARG A 150 12.83 1.90 -15.24
N TRP A 151 12.09 2.88 -15.74
CA TRP A 151 10.62 2.77 -15.80
C TRP A 151 10.20 2.21 -17.15
N LEU A 152 9.23 1.30 -17.12
CA LEU A 152 8.75 0.61 -18.32
C LEU A 152 8.04 1.58 -19.25
N SER A 153 8.32 1.53 -20.55
CA SER A 153 7.61 2.29 -21.58
C SER A 153 6.89 1.35 -22.56
N GLY A 154 5.68 1.76 -22.97
CA GLY A 154 4.78 1.12 -23.92
C GLY A 154 3.40 0.84 -23.31
N TYR A 155 2.34 1.44 -23.86
CA TYR A 155 0.97 1.30 -23.37
C TYR A 155 0.51 -0.16 -23.26
N ASP A 156 0.74 -0.96 -24.32
CA ASP A 156 0.27 -2.35 -24.39
C ASP A 156 0.82 -3.19 -23.24
N LYS A 157 2.03 -2.91 -22.76
CA LYS A 157 2.65 -3.63 -21.64
C LYS A 157 1.98 -3.32 -20.31
N TYR A 158 1.58 -2.07 -20.11
CA TYR A 158 0.77 -1.68 -18.94
C TYR A 158 -0.61 -2.29 -19.04
N PHE A 159 -1.25 -2.21 -20.22
CA PHE A 159 -2.57 -2.80 -20.45
C PHE A 159 -2.60 -4.31 -20.18
N ASN A 160 -1.62 -5.06 -20.70
CA ASN A 160 -1.47 -6.48 -20.40
C ASN A 160 -1.28 -6.72 -18.89
N GLY A 161 -0.47 -5.87 -18.24
CA GLY A 161 -0.22 -5.92 -16.81
C GLY A 161 -1.45 -5.65 -15.94
N MET A 162 -2.42 -4.85 -16.41
CA MET A 162 -3.64 -4.54 -15.65
C MET A 162 -4.49 -5.77 -15.34
N SER A 163 -4.33 -6.88 -16.06
CA SER A 163 -5.00 -8.15 -15.78
C SER A 163 -4.35 -8.95 -14.64
N ASN A 164 -3.13 -8.57 -14.23
CA ASN A 164 -2.35 -9.28 -13.22
C ASN A 164 -2.40 -8.50 -11.91
N LYS A 165 -3.47 -8.69 -11.13
CA LYS A 165 -3.73 -7.90 -9.92
C LYS A 165 -3.84 -8.75 -8.66
N ILE A 166 -3.38 -8.18 -7.56
CA ILE A 166 -3.74 -8.61 -6.22
C ILE A 166 -5.17 -8.15 -5.97
N ASP A 167 -5.98 -9.02 -5.37
CA ASP A 167 -7.31 -8.69 -4.88
C ASP A 167 -7.21 -8.18 -3.43
N GLU A 168 -6.59 -8.98 -2.56
CA GLU A 168 -6.50 -8.71 -1.13
C GLU A 168 -5.18 -9.26 -0.56
N VAL A 169 -4.65 -8.61 0.47
CA VAL A 169 -3.49 -9.09 1.22
C VAL A 169 -3.91 -9.36 2.65
N TYR A 170 -3.54 -10.52 3.19
CA TYR A 170 -3.82 -10.87 4.58
C TYR A 170 -2.55 -11.04 5.37
N GLN A 171 -2.65 -10.75 6.67
CA GLN A 171 -1.66 -11.18 7.66
C GLN A 171 -2.13 -12.44 8.38
N ILE A 172 -1.20 -13.34 8.70
CA ILE A 172 -1.40 -14.44 9.63
C ILE A 172 -0.48 -14.20 10.83
N GLN A 173 -1.07 -14.07 12.02
CA GLN A 173 -0.36 -13.89 13.29
C GLN A 173 0.20 -15.23 13.76
N ALA A 174 1.37 -15.61 13.26
CA ALA A 174 1.93 -16.96 13.32
C ALA A 174 2.72 -17.27 14.60
N GLY A 175 2.90 -16.31 15.52
CA GLY A 175 3.63 -16.49 16.77
C GLY A 175 2.91 -17.30 17.87
N SER A 176 1.80 -17.95 17.54
CA SER A 176 1.01 -18.81 18.46
C SER A 176 0.68 -20.14 17.79
N PRO A 177 0.40 -21.22 18.55
CA PRO A 177 0.03 -22.51 17.98
C PRO A 177 -1.16 -22.43 17.01
N GLU A 178 -2.16 -21.62 17.34
CA GLU A 178 -3.33 -21.36 16.49
C GLU A 178 -2.96 -20.61 15.21
N GLY A 179 -2.04 -19.65 15.32
CA GLY A 179 -1.48 -18.90 14.20
C GLY A 179 -0.68 -19.78 13.25
N LEU A 180 0.20 -20.62 13.79
CA LEU A 180 0.96 -21.60 13.03
C LEU A 180 0.02 -22.60 12.35
N LEU A 181 -1.02 -23.08 13.04
CA LEU A 181 -2.02 -23.97 12.45
C LEU A 181 -2.76 -23.29 11.28
N THR A 182 -3.11 -22.01 11.42
CA THR A 182 -3.67 -21.19 10.33
C THR A 182 -2.72 -21.14 9.13
N LEU A 183 -1.43 -20.87 9.36
CA LEU A 183 -0.41 -20.85 8.31
C LEU A 183 -0.28 -22.22 7.63
N LYS A 184 -0.22 -23.32 8.37
CA LYS A 184 -0.11 -24.65 7.77
C LYS A 184 -1.31 -25.00 6.91
N HIS A 185 -2.53 -24.68 7.34
CA HIS A 185 -3.71 -24.86 6.49
C HIS A 185 -3.68 -23.96 5.25
N TRP A 186 -3.20 -22.71 5.36
CA TRP A 186 -2.98 -21.90 4.17
C TRP A 186 -2.01 -22.58 3.19
N LEU A 187 -0.87 -23.07 3.69
CA LEU A 187 0.12 -23.78 2.88
C LEU A 187 -0.43 -25.11 2.31
N TYR A 188 -1.37 -25.76 2.99
CA TYR A 188 -1.91 -27.04 2.56
C TYR A 188 -3.03 -26.92 1.53
N ASP A 189 -4.02 -26.07 1.77
CA ASP A 189 -5.27 -26.04 1.02
C ASP A 189 -5.93 -24.64 0.93
N HIS A 190 -5.13 -23.57 1.11
CA HIS A 190 -5.57 -22.15 1.09
C HIS A 190 -6.66 -21.80 2.12
N LEU A 191 -6.90 -22.66 3.13
CA LEU A 191 -8.05 -22.54 4.04
C LEU A 191 -9.42 -22.57 3.32
N GLU A 192 -9.47 -23.14 2.11
CA GLU A 192 -10.71 -23.26 1.31
C GLU A 192 -10.97 -24.66 0.75
N GLY A 193 -10.20 -25.67 1.16
CA GLY A 193 -10.34 -27.05 0.70
C GLY A 193 -9.75 -27.24 -0.69
N ALA A 194 -8.79 -26.39 -1.05
CA ALA A 194 -8.16 -26.38 -2.36
C ALA A 194 -7.21 -27.58 -2.53
N GLU A 195 -6.95 -27.98 -3.78
CA GLU A 195 -6.09 -29.14 -4.08
C GLU A 195 -4.62 -28.88 -3.71
N VAL A 196 -4.20 -27.62 -3.83
CA VAL A 196 -2.85 -27.14 -3.54
C VAL A 196 -3.02 -25.87 -2.74
N GLY A 197 -2.30 -25.72 -1.64
CA GLY A 197 -2.30 -24.50 -0.83
C GLY A 197 -1.36 -23.42 -1.35
N GLY A 198 -1.23 -22.34 -0.59
CA GLY A 198 -0.47 -21.15 -0.99
C GLY A 198 0.95 -21.11 -0.45
N ILE A 199 1.60 -19.97 -0.59
CA ILE A 199 2.88 -19.64 0.06
C ILE A 199 2.76 -18.33 0.84
N ALA A 200 3.77 -18.00 1.65
CA ALA A 200 3.73 -16.79 2.48
C ALA A 200 5.08 -16.06 2.46
N CYS A 201 5.08 -14.73 2.50
CA CYS A 201 6.28 -13.94 2.68
C CYS A 201 6.34 -13.33 4.07
N PHE A 202 7.54 -13.10 4.60
CA PHE A 202 7.73 -12.51 5.92
C PHE A 202 8.96 -11.62 5.93
N TYR A 203 9.06 -10.76 6.95
CA TYR A 203 10.23 -9.94 7.20
C TYR A 203 11.00 -10.44 8.41
N SER A 204 12.32 -10.41 8.31
CA SER A 204 13.26 -10.75 9.38
C SER A 204 14.57 -9.98 9.18
N SER A 205 15.57 -10.26 10.02
CA SER A 205 16.94 -9.91 9.67
C SER A 205 17.48 -10.85 8.58
N ASN A 206 18.60 -10.46 7.95
CA ASN A 206 19.29 -11.30 6.97
C ASN A 206 19.60 -12.68 7.57
N PRO A 207 19.32 -13.80 6.88
CA PRO A 207 19.54 -15.14 7.41
C PRO A 207 20.98 -15.63 7.19
N TRP A 208 21.96 -14.82 7.62
CA TRP A 208 23.40 -15.07 7.42
C TRP A 208 23.99 -16.10 8.40
N ASN A 209 23.28 -16.38 9.49
CA ASN A 209 23.70 -17.21 10.62
C ASN A 209 23.16 -18.64 10.53
N THR A 210 23.14 -19.23 9.33
CA THR A 210 22.70 -20.61 9.15
C THR A 210 23.56 -21.59 9.94
N THR A 211 22.90 -22.59 10.54
CA THR A 211 23.54 -23.78 11.12
C THR A 211 22.97 -25.03 10.45
N THR A 212 23.30 -26.22 10.95
CA THR A 212 22.76 -27.48 10.42
C THR A 212 22.00 -28.25 11.47
N LEU A 213 20.91 -28.91 11.05
CA LEU A 213 20.18 -29.86 11.89
C LEU A 213 21.12 -31.00 12.36
N PRO A 214 21.03 -31.46 13.62
CA PRO A 214 21.88 -32.51 14.14
C PRO A 214 21.80 -33.81 13.33
N GLN A 215 22.94 -34.46 13.09
CA GLN A 215 22.99 -35.75 12.42
C GLN A 215 22.18 -36.81 13.18
N GLY A 216 21.42 -37.64 12.45
CA GLY A 216 20.56 -38.66 13.06
C GLY A 216 19.17 -38.17 13.49
N THR A 217 18.86 -36.89 13.33
CA THR A 217 17.49 -36.35 13.40
C THR A 217 16.85 -36.30 12.00
N PRO A 218 15.53 -36.17 11.87
CA PRO A 218 14.87 -35.92 10.59
C PRO A 218 15.47 -34.68 9.90
N GLU A 219 15.75 -34.79 8.59
CA GLU A 219 16.48 -33.77 7.81
C GLU A 219 17.89 -33.43 8.32
N GLY A 220 18.52 -34.31 9.13
CA GLY A 220 19.85 -34.10 9.69
C GLY A 220 20.91 -33.74 8.64
N GLY A 221 21.65 -32.65 8.90
CA GLY A 221 22.63 -32.08 7.97
C GLY A 221 22.09 -31.00 7.02
N LYS A 222 20.77 -30.84 6.90
CA LYS A 222 20.18 -29.69 6.21
C LYS A 222 20.39 -28.41 7.01
N HIS A 223 20.43 -27.29 6.30
CA HIS A 223 20.59 -25.97 6.87
C HIS A 223 19.31 -25.51 7.59
N VAL A 224 19.49 -24.84 8.72
CA VAL A 224 18.39 -24.31 9.54
C VAL A 224 18.77 -22.97 10.15
N ILE A 225 17.80 -22.07 10.22
CA ILE A 225 17.79 -20.85 11.02
C ILE A 225 17.12 -21.14 12.35
N ILE A 226 17.87 -20.92 13.43
CA ILE A 226 17.40 -21.11 14.81
C ILE A 226 17.09 -19.80 15.53
N ASN A 227 17.55 -18.67 14.97
CA ASN A 227 17.19 -17.32 15.38
C ASN A 227 17.48 -16.33 14.25
N PHE A 228 16.67 -15.27 14.14
CA PHE A 228 16.93 -14.11 13.29
C PHE A 228 17.49 -12.95 14.13
N PRO A 229 18.82 -12.76 14.18
CA PRO A 229 19.42 -11.78 15.06
C PRO A 229 19.26 -10.36 14.50
N GLY A 230 18.84 -9.41 15.33
CA GLY A 230 18.81 -7.99 14.98
C GLY A 230 17.51 -7.53 14.32
N THR A 231 17.59 -6.39 13.65
CA THR A 231 16.43 -5.64 13.15
C THR A 231 15.94 -6.18 11.81
N PRO A 232 14.63 -6.10 11.54
CA PRO A 232 14.06 -6.58 10.30
C PRO A 232 14.41 -5.62 9.15
N GLY A 233 14.97 -6.19 8.09
CA GLY A 233 15.38 -5.46 6.89
C GLY A 233 15.52 -6.36 5.65
N HIS A 234 15.12 -7.62 5.78
CA HIS A 234 15.19 -8.62 4.72
C HIS A 234 13.91 -9.45 4.70
N SER A 235 13.57 -9.99 3.54
CA SER A 235 12.36 -10.80 3.40
C SER A 235 12.62 -12.09 2.65
N SER A 236 11.91 -13.12 3.08
CA SER A 236 12.02 -14.47 2.55
C SER A 236 10.61 -15.06 2.34
N THR A 237 10.54 -16.22 1.70
CA THR A 237 9.27 -16.88 1.36
C THR A 237 9.17 -18.26 1.97
N ILE A 238 8.16 -18.49 2.80
CA ILE A 238 7.79 -19.81 3.33
C ILE A 238 7.03 -20.58 2.26
N CYS A 239 7.49 -21.80 1.96
CA CYS A 239 6.88 -22.70 0.99
C CYS A 239 6.48 -24.06 1.56
N GLY A 240 6.74 -24.34 2.84
CA GLY A 240 6.39 -25.63 3.41
C GLY A 240 6.66 -25.73 4.91
N TRP A 241 6.47 -26.93 5.45
CA TRP A 241 6.79 -27.23 6.85
C TRP A 241 7.23 -28.68 7.03
N ASN A 242 7.85 -28.95 8.18
CA ASN A 242 8.19 -30.28 8.64
C ASN A 242 8.13 -30.34 10.18
N ASP A 243 7.16 -31.08 10.70
CA ASP A 243 6.87 -31.25 12.14
C ASP A 243 7.86 -32.17 12.86
N SER A 244 8.80 -32.77 12.14
CA SER A 244 9.72 -33.76 12.68
C SER A 244 11.16 -33.26 12.83
N ILE A 245 11.54 -32.12 12.26
CA ILE A 245 12.90 -31.58 12.42
C ILE A 245 13.14 -31.19 13.88
N ARG A 246 14.40 -31.26 14.32
CA ARG A 246 14.74 -31.09 15.74
C ARG A 246 15.98 -30.24 15.93
N PHE A 247 15.93 -29.34 16.91
CA PHE A 247 17.08 -28.55 17.33
C PHE A 247 17.05 -28.37 18.85
N ASP A 248 18.13 -28.77 19.51
CA ASP A 248 18.29 -28.73 20.97
C ASP A 248 18.81 -27.32 21.35
N TYR A 249 17.94 -26.52 21.97
CA TYR A 249 18.23 -25.11 22.30
C TYR A 249 18.93 -24.98 23.66
N ASN A 250 18.66 -25.88 24.60
CA ASN A 250 19.18 -25.84 25.97
C ASN A 250 20.40 -26.76 26.20
N TRP A 251 20.77 -27.56 25.21
CA TRP A 251 21.88 -28.50 25.18
C TRP A 251 21.77 -29.65 26.20
N ASP A 252 20.55 -30.07 26.53
CA ASP A 252 20.30 -31.15 27.48
C ASP A 252 20.26 -32.55 26.83
N GLY A 253 20.30 -32.61 25.50
CA GLY A 253 20.27 -33.85 24.72
C GLY A 253 18.88 -34.44 24.51
N GLN A 254 17.81 -33.73 24.88
CA GLN A 254 16.41 -34.03 24.58
C GLN A 254 15.88 -33.05 23.53
N TYR A 255 14.68 -33.34 23.02
CA TYR A 255 13.95 -32.43 22.14
C TYR A 255 12.51 -32.41 22.62
N THR A 256 12.02 -31.25 23.04
CA THR A 256 10.71 -31.12 23.66
C THR A 256 9.94 -29.90 23.15
N ASN A 257 8.62 -29.98 23.23
CA ASN A 257 7.71 -28.85 22.98
C ASN A 257 6.78 -28.61 24.20
N ASP A 258 7.01 -29.34 25.30
CA ASP A 258 6.16 -29.45 26.48
C ASP A 258 6.91 -29.20 27.79
N ILE A 259 8.18 -28.79 27.70
CA ILE A 259 9.04 -28.39 28.83
C ILE A 259 9.38 -26.91 28.66
N ASP A 260 9.32 -26.14 29.74
CA ASP A 260 9.84 -24.77 29.78
C ASP A 260 11.38 -24.85 29.75
N ILE A 261 11.97 -24.50 28.61
CA ILE A 261 13.43 -24.56 28.41
C ILE A 261 14.11 -23.20 28.58
N ASN A 262 13.32 -22.14 28.75
CA ASN A 262 13.79 -20.77 28.86
C ASN A 262 13.64 -20.18 30.28
N ASP A 263 13.04 -20.93 31.20
CA ASP A 263 12.82 -20.63 32.62
C ASP A 263 11.94 -19.39 32.87
N ASP A 264 11.03 -19.03 31.95
CA ASP A 264 10.07 -17.92 32.14
C ASP A 264 8.77 -18.33 32.85
N GLY A 265 8.57 -19.63 33.11
CA GLY A 265 7.42 -20.20 33.79
C GLY A 265 6.20 -20.44 32.90
N ILE A 266 6.34 -20.29 31.58
CA ILE A 266 5.30 -20.54 30.58
C ILE A 266 5.85 -21.60 29.61
N VAL A 267 5.02 -22.56 29.22
CA VAL A 267 5.36 -23.51 28.15
C VAL A 267 4.60 -23.09 26.90
N ASP A 268 5.30 -22.46 25.96
CA ASP A 268 4.73 -22.00 24.70
C ASP A 268 5.64 -22.28 23.49
N MET A 269 5.35 -21.71 22.33
CA MET A 269 6.14 -21.92 21.11
C MET A 269 7.61 -21.48 21.25
N LYS A 270 7.93 -20.62 22.21
CA LYS A 270 9.32 -20.23 22.52
C LYS A 270 10.10 -21.37 23.15
N ASP A 271 9.44 -22.43 23.60
CA ASP A 271 10.11 -23.61 24.16
C ASP A 271 10.24 -24.75 23.16
N TRP A 272 9.75 -24.58 21.93
CA TRP A 272 9.68 -25.66 20.98
C TRP A 272 11.03 -25.95 20.31
N GLU A 273 11.48 -27.17 20.50
CA GLU A 273 12.68 -27.75 19.90
C GLU A 273 12.35 -28.64 18.69
N ILE A 274 11.07 -28.91 18.46
CA ILE A 274 10.57 -29.79 17.40
C ILE A 274 9.68 -29.01 16.42
N GLY A 275 10.04 -29.11 15.14
CA GLY A 275 9.28 -28.62 14.00
C GLY A 275 9.78 -27.30 13.44
N GLY A 276 9.59 -27.12 12.13
CA GLY A 276 9.96 -25.88 11.46
C GLY A 276 9.34 -25.70 10.09
N LEU A 277 9.53 -24.50 9.54
CA LEU A 277 9.07 -24.10 8.22
C LEU A 277 10.20 -24.24 7.21
N LEU A 278 9.86 -24.64 5.99
CA LEU A 278 10.75 -24.56 4.84
C LEU A 278 10.58 -23.19 4.17
N PHE A 279 11.67 -22.47 3.96
CA PHE A 279 11.66 -21.19 3.26
C PHE A 279 12.74 -21.11 2.20
N THR A 280 12.54 -20.22 1.23
CA THR A 280 13.52 -19.85 0.21
C THR A 280 13.94 -18.39 0.36
N ASP A 281 15.15 -18.08 -0.10
CA ASP A 281 15.76 -16.77 0.02
C ASP A 281 16.62 -16.42 -1.20
N SER A 282 16.77 -15.12 -1.46
CA SER A 282 17.65 -14.56 -2.50
C SER A 282 19.07 -14.20 -2.01
N PHE A 283 19.35 -14.36 -0.71
CA PHE A 283 20.62 -14.06 -0.07
C PHE A 283 21.79 -14.85 -0.67
N ASN A 284 23.01 -14.29 -0.69
CA ASN A 284 24.23 -14.93 -1.21
C ASN A 284 24.10 -15.60 -2.59
N GLY A 285 23.30 -15.01 -3.48
CA GLY A 285 23.07 -15.53 -4.82
C GLY A 285 22.08 -16.68 -4.83
N GLY A 286 20.92 -16.46 -4.19
CA GLY A 286 19.69 -17.25 -4.30
C GLY A 286 19.92 -18.76 -4.28
N ILE A 287 20.07 -19.37 -5.46
CA ILE A 287 20.30 -20.80 -5.63
C ILE A 287 21.54 -21.34 -4.88
N ASN A 288 22.51 -20.48 -4.57
CA ASN A 288 23.74 -20.84 -3.87
C ASN A 288 23.61 -20.74 -2.33
N TYR A 289 22.49 -20.23 -1.84
CA TYR A 289 22.21 -20.17 -0.41
C TYR A 289 21.86 -21.55 0.14
N ALA A 290 22.46 -21.93 1.27
CA ALA A 290 22.06 -23.09 2.05
C ALA A 290 21.87 -24.38 1.20
N ASP A 291 20.67 -24.98 1.23
CA ASP A 291 20.35 -26.20 0.51
C ASP A 291 19.72 -25.91 -0.86
N SER A 292 20.51 -25.30 -1.75
CA SER A 292 20.06 -24.91 -3.11
C SER A 292 18.96 -23.86 -3.12
N GLY A 293 19.15 -22.80 -2.33
CA GLY A 293 18.22 -21.69 -2.14
C GLY A 293 17.12 -21.95 -1.11
N PHE A 294 17.14 -23.11 -0.45
CA PHE A 294 16.21 -23.48 0.60
C PHE A 294 16.90 -23.63 1.96
N CYS A 295 16.18 -23.32 3.02
CA CYS A 295 16.62 -23.45 4.39
C CYS A 295 15.41 -23.72 5.29
N TYR A 296 15.60 -24.45 6.39
CA TYR A 296 14.57 -24.54 7.43
C TYR A 296 14.64 -23.35 8.38
N MET A 297 13.54 -23.01 9.03
CA MET A 297 13.51 -22.17 10.25
C MET A 297 12.70 -22.87 11.33
N MET A 298 13.19 -22.92 12.56
CA MET A 298 12.47 -23.55 13.67
C MET A 298 11.18 -22.78 14.00
N TYR A 299 10.10 -23.46 14.39
CA TYR A 299 8.82 -22.80 14.72
C TYR A 299 8.95 -21.73 15.80
N LYS A 300 9.85 -21.94 16.77
CA LYS A 300 10.21 -20.97 17.79
C LYS A 300 10.49 -19.55 17.23
N THR A 301 11.10 -19.44 16.06
CA THR A 301 11.43 -18.15 15.43
C THR A 301 10.21 -17.31 15.03
N LEU A 302 9.00 -17.91 14.97
CA LEU A 302 7.74 -17.18 14.79
C LEU A 302 7.29 -16.49 16.08
N ALA A 303 7.58 -17.09 17.23
CA ALA A 303 7.12 -16.67 18.56
C ALA A 303 8.13 -15.78 19.30
N ASP A 304 9.43 -15.91 18.97
CA ASP A 304 10.46 -15.03 19.51
C ASP A 304 10.23 -13.58 19.08
N ILE A 305 10.67 -12.63 19.92
CA ILE A 305 10.52 -11.20 19.66
C ILE A 305 11.56 -10.78 18.62
N VAL A 306 11.19 -9.86 17.73
CA VAL A 306 12.12 -9.27 16.76
C VAL A 306 13.31 -8.62 17.48
N GLY A 307 14.53 -8.84 16.98
CA GLY A 307 15.77 -8.45 17.67
C GLY A 307 16.32 -9.49 18.63
N GLU A 308 15.46 -10.37 19.16
CA GLU A 308 15.81 -11.47 20.09
C GLU A 308 15.75 -12.86 19.41
N GLY A 309 15.54 -12.90 18.10
CA GLY A 309 15.50 -14.14 17.31
C GLY A 309 14.24 -14.31 16.46
N GLY A 310 13.26 -13.42 16.65
CA GLY A 310 11.98 -13.44 15.99
C GLY A 310 11.92 -12.85 14.58
N ILE A 311 10.91 -13.28 13.83
CA ILE A 311 10.44 -12.54 12.65
C ILE A 311 9.68 -11.27 13.07
N TRP A 312 9.55 -10.33 12.13
CA TRP A 312 8.89 -9.06 12.40
C TRP A 312 7.40 -9.23 12.69
N ASN A 313 6.95 -8.65 13.81
CA ASN A 313 5.57 -8.64 14.29
C ASN A 313 4.92 -10.03 14.42
N HIS A 314 5.71 -11.10 14.52
CA HIS A 314 5.21 -12.48 14.55
C HIS A 314 4.29 -12.83 13.37
N ALA A 315 4.41 -12.09 12.26
CA ALA A 315 3.42 -12.08 11.19
C ALA A 315 4.02 -12.53 9.86
N VAL A 316 3.24 -13.30 9.13
CA VAL A 316 3.50 -13.66 7.74
C VAL A 316 2.37 -13.16 6.86
N HIS A 317 2.66 -12.92 5.58
CA HIS A 317 1.74 -12.27 4.65
C HIS A 317 1.44 -13.17 3.47
N VAL A 318 0.16 -13.24 3.14
CA VAL A 318 -0.37 -14.07 2.06
C VAL A 318 -1.24 -13.20 1.16
N VAL A 319 -1.28 -13.53 -0.13
CA VAL A 319 -2.02 -12.73 -1.11
C VAL A 319 -3.14 -13.55 -1.73
N LYS A 320 -4.27 -12.89 -2.00
CA LYS A 320 -5.29 -13.38 -2.93
C LYS A 320 -5.23 -12.52 -4.18
N VAL A 321 -5.47 -13.13 -5.33
CA VAL A 321 -5.33 -12.50 -6.65
C VAL A 321 -6.66 -12.47 -7.39
N LYS A 322 -6.77 -11.57 -8.37
CA LYS A 322 -7.87 -11.59 -9.33
C LYS A 322 -7.52 -12.57 -10.45
N GLU A 323 -8.16 -13.75 -10.44
CA GLU A 323 -7.96 -14.78 -11.46
C GLU A 323 -8.24 -14.21 -12.86
N ASP A 324 -9.42 -13.59 -12.99
CA ASP A 324 -9.90 -12.93 -14.19
C ASP A 324 -10.15 -11.45 -13.92
N TYR A 325 -9.42 -10.58 -14.62
CA TYR A 325 -9.69 -9.15 -14.64
C TYR A 325 -9.39 -8.57 -16.01
N THR A 326 -10.30 -7.75 -16.52
CA THR A 326 -10.11 -6.97 -17.73
C THR A 326 -10.62 -5.56 -17.47
N PRO A 327 -9.77 -4.53 -17.60
CA PRO A 327 -10.22 -3.15 -17.42
C PRO A 327 -11.25 -2.79 -18.50
N LEU A 328 -12.29 -2.05 -18.11
CA LEU A 328 -13.30 -1.54 -19.04
C LEU A 328 -12.92 -0.17 -19.61
N LEU A 329 -12.12 0.58 -18.86
CA LEU A 329 -11.69 1.93 -19.23
C LEU A 329 -10.27 2.16 -18.75
N THR A 330 -9.39 2.65 -19.63
CA THR A 330 -8.01 3.01 -19.27
C THR A 330 -7.65 4.38 -19.84
N MET A 331 -6.55 4.95 -19.36
CA MET A 331 -5.89 6.11 -19.98
C MET A 331 -4.56 5.67 -20.58
N LYS A 332 -4.37 5.96 -21.87
CA LYS A 332 -3.09 5.85 -22.57
C LYS A 332 -2.41 7.22 -22.52
N ILE A 333 -1.21 7.30 -21.97
CA ILE A 333 -0.51 8.57 -21.72
C ILE A 333 0.90 8.51 -22.29
N THR A 334 1.28 9.55 -23.01
CA THR A 334 2.67 9.81 -23.40
C THR A 334 3.12 11.09 -22.70
N LEU A 335 4.08 10.94 -21.78
CA LEU A 335 4.59 12.04 -20.96
C LEU A 335 6.09 12.20 -21.20
N LYS A 336 6.56 13.45 -21.20
CA LYS A 336 7.97 13.75 -21.32
C LYS A 336 8.40 14.69 -20.21
N HIS A 337 9.45 14.35 -19.49
CA HIS A 337 10.00 15.20 -18.44
C HIS A 337 11.49 14.94 -18.22
N THR A 338 12.24 15.95 -17.78
CA THR A 338 13.68 15.82 -17.47
C THR A 338 13.98 15.33 -16.06
N SER A 339 12.99 15.28 -15.17
CA SER A 339 13.15 14.75 -13.81
C SER A 339 11.86 14.11 -13.28
N ARG A 340 11.84 12.79 -13.18
CA ARG A 340 10.63 12.02 -12.87
C ARG A 340 10.16 12.14 -11.41
N ASP A 341 11.05 12.52 -10.49
CA ASP A 341 10.68 12.76 -9.09
C ASP A 341 9.99 14.11 -8.86
N LYS A 342 9.91 14.96 -9.90
CA LYS A 342 9.20 16.24 -9.87
C LYS A 342 7.75 16.13 -10.26
N ILE A 343 7.30 14.97 -10.72
CA ILE A 343 5.95 14.83 -11.27
C ILE A 343 5.08 13.86 -10.48
N LYS A 344 3.79 14.18 -10.40
CA LYS A 344 2.74 13.26 -9.98
C LYS A 344 1.64 13.20 -11.04
N VAL A 345 1.12 12.02 -11.32
CA VAL A 345 0.06 11.81 -12.32
C VAL A 345 -1.22 11.36 -11.62
N ILE A 346 -2.30 12.11 -11.83
CA ILE A 346 -3.65 11.81 -11.32
C ILE A 346 -4.63 11.80 -12.48
N THR A 347 -5.67 10.98 -12.39
CA THR A 347 -6.79 10.97 -13.33
C THR A 347 -8.07 11.37 -12.63
N GLY A 348 -9.10 11.78 -13.36
CA GLY A 348 -10.38 12.10 -12.73
C GLY A 348 -11.54 12.20 -13.71
N VAL A 349 -12.72 12.42 -13.17
CA VAL A 349 -13.97 12.54 -13.93
C VAL A 349 -14.89 13.60 -13.33
N SER A 350 -15.68 14.25 -14.17
CA SER A 350 -16.86 15.01 -13.78
C SER A 350 -18.05 14.69 -14.67
N THR A 351 -19.24 14.64 -14.06
CA THR A 351 -20.52 14.58 -14.77
C THR A 351 -20.96 15.95 -15.29
N ASP A 352 -20.41 17.06 -14.79
CA ASP A 352 -20.58 18.38 -15.40
C ASP A 352 -19.47 18.61 -16.44
N ILE A 353 -19.85 18.67 -17.71
CA ILE A 353 -18.92 18.84 -18.83
C ILE A 353 -18.28 20.24 -18.88
N ASN A 354 -18.80 21.20 -18.12
CA ASN A 354 -18.24 22.55 -18.02
C ASN A 354 -17.15 22.67 -16.95
N ASP A 355 -17.00 21.66 -16.09
CA ASP A 355 -15.97 21.71 -15.04
C ASP A 355 -14.57 21.81 -15.64
N GLU A 356 -13.73 22.65 -15.05
CA GLU A 356 -12.33 22.83 -15.44
C GLU A 356 -11.39 21.90 -14.66
N ILE A 357 -11.88 21.32 -13.57
CA ILE A 357 -11.21 20.34 -12.71
C ILE A 357 -12.10 19.12 -12.49
N PRO A 358 -11.54 17.93 -12.21
CA PRO A 358 -12.35 16.75 -11.92
C PRO A 358 -13.18 16.92 -10.63
N ALA A 359 -14.41 16.40 -10.65
CA ALA A 359 -15.25 16.29 -9.45
C ALA A 359 -14.79 15.11 -8.57
N TYR A 360 -14.29 14.05 -9.21
CA TYR A 360 -13.71 12.88 -8.57
C TYR A 360 -12.36 12.58 -9.18
N VAL A 361 -11.37 12.23 -8.35
CA VAL A 361 -10.04 11.84 -8.81
C VAL A 361 -9.69 10.43 -8.39
N LEU A 362 -8.79 9.85 -9.16
CA LEU A 362 -8.16 8.56 -8.94
C LEU A 362 -6.65 8.75 -9.11
N GLY A 363 -5.96 8.75 -7.97
CA GLY A 363 -4.51 8.68 -7.91
C GLY A 363 -3.98 7.24 -7.97
N PHE A 364 -2.68 7.13 -8.21
CA PHE A 364 -1.99 5.86 -8.39
C PHE A 364 -0.71 5.82 -7.54
N PRO A 365 -0.31 4.65 -7.02
CA PRO A 365 0.94 4.47 -6.27
C PRO A 365 2.20 4.48 -7.16
N ILE A 366 2.07 4.85 -8.44
CA ILE A 366 3.15 5.03 -9.40
C ILE A 366 3.06 6.41 -10.02
N PHE A 367 4.20 6.96 -10.47
CA PHE A 367 4.29 8.33 -10.94
C PHE A 367 3.81 9.33 -9.87
N ASN A 368 4.41 9.27 -8.69
CA ASN A 368 3.98 10.05 -7.52
C ASN A 368 5.18 10.68 -6.80
N PHE A 369 5.89 11.61 -7.45
CA PHE A 369 7.11 12.26 -6.94
C PHE A 369 8.19 11.26 -6.52
N GLN A 370 8.49 10.31 -7.40
CA GLN A 370 9.20 9.06 -7.08
C GLN A 370 10.31 8.75 -8.09
N GLY A 371 11.20 7.82 -7.73
CA GLY A 371 12.26 7.33 -8.63
C GLY A 371 13.48 8.24 -8.78
N GLY A 372 13.61 9.31 -7.99
CA GLY A 372 14.78 10.21 -7.99
C GLY A 372 14.94 11.07 -9.25
N GLU A 373 15.93 11.97 -9.22
CA GLU A 373 16.18 13.01 -10.23
C GLU A 373 16.74 12.42 -11.54
N GLN A 374 15.88 11.77 -12.33
CA GLN A 374 16.23 11.10 -13.58
C GLN A 374 15.22 11.38 -14.67
N TYR A 375 15.60 11.19 -15.93
CA TYR A 375 14.66 11.12 -17.03
C TYR A 375 13.62 10.02 -16.80
N MET A 376 12.45 10.14 -17.45
CA MET A 376 11.30 9.27 -17.24
C MET A 376 11.62 7.77 -17.31
N GLN A 377 12.44 7.31 -18.26
CA GLN A 377 12.87 5.91 -18.40
C GLN A 377 14.21 5.60 -17.70
N GLY A 378 14.74 6.51 -16.88
CA GLY A 378 15.99 6.36 -16.14
C GLY A 378 17.21 7.02 -16.81
N GLY A 379 18.23 7.31 -16.01
CA GLY A 379 19.45 8.02 -16.41
C GLY A 379 19.22 9.52 -16.67
N VAL A 380 20.31 10.23 -17.00
CA VAL A 380 20.29 11.71 -17.19
C VAL A 380 20.92 12.16 -18.51
N SER A 381 21.44 11.24 -19.32
CA SER A 381 22.19 11.54 -20.53
C SER A 381 21.45 11.19 -21.82
N ASN A 382 20.75 10.05 -21.87
CA ASN A 382 20.02 9.63 -23.07
C ASN A 382 18.72 10.42 -23.22
N ILE A 383 18.67 11.35 -24.17
CA ILE A 383 17.50 12.24 -24.36
C ILE A 383 16.21 11.48 -24.71
N GLU A 384 16.30 10.30 -25.34
CA GLU A 384 15.14 9.47 -25.65
C GLU A 384 14.46 8.94 -24.38
N ASN A 385 15.20 8.83 -23.27
CA ASN A 385 14.63 8.39 -21.98
C ASN A 385 13.76 9.46 -21.32
N LYS A 386 13.73 10.70 -21.83
CA LYS A 386 12.84 11.75 -21.31
C LYS A 386 11.37 11.45 -21.54
N THR A 387 11.04 10.70 -22.59
CA THR A 387 9.66 10.38 -22.97
C THR A 387 9.31 8.99 -22.48
N ILE A 388 8.12 8.80 -21.93
CA ILE A 388 7.57 7.49 -21.55
C ILE A 388 6.13 7.38 -22.08
N GLU A 389 5.74 6.19 -22.52
CA GLU A 389 4.34 5.84 -22.80
C GLU A 389 3.88 4.82 -21.75
N PHE A 390 2.73 5.03 -21.13
CA PHE A 390 2.19 4.13 -20.11
C PHE A 390 0.65 4.11 -20.13
N GLY A 391 0.09 3.15 -19.39
CA GLY A 391 -1.35 2.97 -19.24
C GLY A 391 -1.77 3.03 -17.77
N LEU A 392 -2.93 3.64 -17.50
CA LEU A 392 -3.56 3.68 -16.18
C LEU A 392 -4.97 3.09 -16.25
N ASP A 393 -5.31 2.17 -15.36
CA ASP A 393 -6.65 1.58 -15.28
C ASP A 393 -7.59 2.55 -14.55
N ILE A 394 -8.50 3.17 -15.31
CA ILE A 394 -9.47 4.14 -14.79
C ILE A 394 -10.89 3.54 -14.69
N THR A 395 -11.02 2.22 -14.80
CA THR A 395 -12.29 1.50 -14.62
C THR A 395 -13.03 1.91 -13.34
N PRO A 396 -12.36 2.17 -12.19
CA PRO A 396 -13.06 2.64 -10.99
C PRO A 396 -13.86 3.94 -11.18
N LEU A 397 -13.45 4.84 -12.09
CA LEU A 397 -14.17 6.09 -12.36
C LEU A 397 -15.54 5.86 -13.01
N LEU A 398 -15.82 4.66 -13.55
CA LEU A 398 -17.15 4.29 -14.04
C LEU A 398 -18.20 4.28 -12.93
N GLY A 399 -17.79 4.12 -11.66
CA GLY A 399 -18.68 4.23 -10.50
C GLY A 399 -19.25 5.63 -10.29
N GLU A 400 -18.54 6.67 -10.77
CA GLU A 400 -18.87 8.08 -10.56
C GLU A 400 -19.67 8.70 -11.72
N ILE A 401 -20.01 7.90 -12.74
CA ILE A 401 -20.75 8.37 -13.91
C ILE A 401 -21.97 7.49 -14.19
N ILE A 402 -22.87 8.01 -15.01
CA ILE A 402 -24.05 7.28 -15.48
C ILE A 402 -23.75 6.75 -16.88
N SER A 403 -23.86 5.42 -17.06
CA SER A 403 -23.69 4.78 -18.37
C SER A 403 -24.47 5.50 -19.48
N GLY A 404 -23.80 5.74 -20.60
CA GLY A 404 -24.35 6.37 -21.80
C GLY A 404 -24.54 7.88 -21.71
N ARG A 405 -24.22 8.51 -20.57
CA ARG A 405 -24.23 9.98 -20.44
C ARG A 405 -22.84 10.56 -20.69
N PRO A 406 -22.75 11.78 -21.26
CA PRO A 406 -21.48 12.48 -21.36
C PRO A 406 -20.87 12.72 -19.98
N ALA A 407 -19.58 12.44 -19.88
CA ALA A 407 -18.73 12.80 -18.75
C ALA A 407 -17.42 13.37 -19.29
N LYS A 408 -16.75 14.18 -18.47
CA LYS A 408 -15.46 14.77 -18.79
C LYS A 408 -14.38 14.07 -17.97
N PHE A 409 -13.45 13.41 -18.65
CA PHE A 409 -12.32 12.72 -18.05
C PHE A 409 -11.09 13.61 -18.09
N PHE A 410 -10.34 13.64 -17.01
CA PHE A 410 -9.21 14.55 -16.80
C PHE A 410 -7.92 13.78 -16.57
N LEU A 411 -6.84 14.27 -17.19
CA LEU A 411 -5.47 13.95 -16.82
C LEU A 411 -4.88 15.17 -16.12
N GLN A 412 -4.35 14.99 -14.92
CA GLN A 412 -3.65 16.02 -14.16
C GLN A 412 -2.21 15.59 -13.93
N VAL A 413 -1.26 16.43 -14.35
CA VAL A 413 0.17 16.28 -14.05
C VAL A 413 0.55 17.40 -13.11
N TYR A 414 0.83 17.03 -11.87
CA TYR A 414 1.37 17.93 -10.85
C TYR A 414 2.87 18.00 -11.01
N GLU A 415 3.43 19.19 -10.89
CA GLU A 415 4.86 19.40 -10.83
C GLU A 415 5.25 20.06 -9.50
N ASN A 416 6.29 19.54 -8.86
CA ASN A 416 6.92 20.12 -7.69
C ASN A 416 8.42 20.23 -7.97
N ASP A 417 8.83 21.39 -8.45
CA ASP A 417 10.20 21.71 -8.78
C ASP A 417 10.59 23.15 -8.36
N PRO A 418 10.77 23.42 -7.06
CA PRO A 418 10.95 24.80 -6.57
C PRO A 418 12.20 25.49 -7.12
N GLN A 419 13.11 24.73 -7.71
CA GLN A 419 14.35 25.22 -8.30
C GLN A 419 14.26 25.43 -9.81
N ASN A 420 13.16 25.03 -10.46
CA ASN A 420 12.94 25.14 -11.90
C ASN A 420 14.13 24.59 -12.70
N ILE A 421 14.46 23.32 -12.43
CA ILE A 421 15.53 22.55 -13.08
C ILE A 421 14.97 21.48 -14.04
N GLY A 422 13.70 21.12 -13.85
CA GLY A 422 12.85 20.25 -14.62
C GLY A 422 12.24 20.98 -15.82
N SER A 423 11.81 20.21 -16.81
CA SER A 423 10.94 20.69 -17.88
C SER A 423 10.30 19.50 -18.55
N GLY A 424 9.07 19.67 -18.99
CA GLY A 424 8.37 18.63 -19.73
C GLY A 424 7.09 19.07 -20.38
N GLU A 425 6.43 18.09 -20.96
CA GLU A 425 5.18 18.25 -21.70
C GLU A 425 4.34 16.98 -21.62
N VAL A 426 3.03 17.14 -21.56
CA VAL A 426 2.08 16.08 -21.89
C VAL A 426 2.06 15.99 -23.41
N VAL A 427 2.74 14.98 -23.96
CA VAL A 427 2.85 14.78 -25.41
C VAL A 427 1.47 14.44 -25.98
N ALA A 428 0.78 13.48 -25.35
CA ALA A 428 -0.59 13.11 -25.69
C ALA A 428 -1.22 12.28 -24.56
N PHE A 429 -2.55 12.27 -24.50
CA PHE A 429 -3.27 11.20 -23.81
C PHE A 429 -4.59 10.87 -24.50
N SER A 430 -5.07 9.65 -24.29
CA SER A 430 -6.35 9.14 -24.80
C SER A 430 -7.09 8.39 -23.69
N VAL A 431 -8.42 8.46 -23.70
CA VAL A 431 -9.26 7.49 -22.98
C VAL A 431 -9.48 6.29 -23.90
N MET A 432 -9.18 5.09 -23.39
CA MET A 432 -9.36 3.83 -24.11
C MET A 432 -10.57 3.11 -23.51
N ASP A 433 -11.61 2.98 -24.31
CA ASP A 433 -12.85 2.30 -23.95
C ASP A 433 -12.84 0.87 -24.47
N TYR A 434 -12.99 -0.09 -23.55
CA TYR A 434 -13.03 -1.53 -23.79
C TYR A 434 -14.42 -2.13 -23.59
N SER A 435 -15.41 -1.32 -23.20
CA SER A 435 -16.76 -1.78 -22.85
C SER A 435 -17.50 -2.46 -24.00
N ASN A 436 -17.25 -2.04 -25.25
CA ASN A 436 -17.92 -2.52 -26.45
C ASN A 436 -16.94 -2.70 -27.63
N GLY A 437 -15.83 -3.38 -27.37
CA GLY A 437 -14.67 -3.44 -28.29
C GLY A 437 -13.66 -2.35 -27.96
N ILE A 438 -12.65 -2.15 -28.81
CA ILE A 438 -11.56 -1.20 -28.54
C ILE A 438 -11.86 0.12 -29.24
N ASN A 439 -12.03 1.18 -28.46
CA ASN A 439 -12.22 2.54 -28.96
C ASN A 439 -11.25 3.51 -28.29
N GLU A 440 -10.40 4.16 -29.07
CA GLU A 440 -9.47 5.20 -28.60
C GLU A 440 -10.08 6.58 -28.79
N ILE A 441 -10.13 7.35 -27.71
CA ILE A 441 -10.72 8.69 -27.68
C ILE A 441 -9.60 9.68 -27.30
N PRO A 442 -8.86 10.22 -28.28
CA PRO A 442 -7.71 11.07 -28.01
C PRO A 442 -8.14 12.44 -27.48
N CYS A 443 -7.38 12.97 -26.52
CA CYS A 443 -7.50 14.37 -26.15
C CYS A 443 -7.15 15.27 -27.35
N PRO A 444 -7.92 16.32 -27.64
CA PRO A 444 -7.59 17.25 -28.73
C PRO A 444 -6.30 18.06 -28.47
N GLN A 445 -5.88 18.18 -27.21
CA GLN A 445 -4.66 18.88 -26.82
C GLN A 445 -3.46 17.91 -26.87
N ASN A 446 -2.35 18.37 -27.45
CA ASN A 446 -1.09 17.62 -27.54
C ASN A 446 0.09 18.57 -27.32
N ASN A 447 1.23 17.99 -26.90
CA ASN A 447 2.46 18.72 -26.59
C ASN A 447 2.21 19.94 -25.68
N VAL A 448 1.40 19.74 -24.64
CA VAL A 448 1.07 20.79 -23.67
C VAL A 448 2.22 20.89 -22.68
N PRO A 449 2.92 22.03 -22.58
CA PRO A 449 3.98 22.20 -21.60
C PRO A 449 3.46 21.98 -20.18
N ILE A 450 4.26 21.32 -19.35
CA ILE A 450 3.96 21.20 -17.93
C ILE A 450 4.11 22.59 -17.29
N ILE A 451 3.17 22.93 -16.40
CA ILE A 451 3.13 24.22 -15.73
C ILE A 451 4.02 24.12 -14.50
N GLU A 452 4.98 25.03 -14.44
CA GLU A 452 5.99 25.09 -13.39
C GLU A 452 5.37 25.16 -11.99
N ASN A 453 5.74 24.24 -11.10
CA ASN A 453 5.28 24.18 -9.69
C ASN A 453 3.74 24.28 -9.55
N SER A 454 3.00 23.68 -10.47
CA SER A 454 1.53 23.74 -10.52
C SER A 454 0.97 22.48 -11.19
N VAL A 455 -0.30 22.53 -11.59
CA VAL A 455 -1.06 21.41 -12.15
C VAL A 455 -1.37 21.65 -13.62
N THR A 456 -0.81 20.82 -14.49
CA THR A 456 -1.22 20.76 -15.89
C THR A 456 -2.43 19.85 -16.04
N THR A 457 -3.58 20.45 -16.33
CA THR A 457 -4.86 19.73 -16.52
C THR A 457 -5.25 19.69 -17.99
N LEU A 458 -5.46 18.50 -18.54
CA LEU A 458 -6.08 18.29 -19.85
C LEU A 458 -7.32 17.41 -19.68
N SER A 459 -8.25 17.45 -20.65
CA SER A 459 -9.49 16.67 -20.56
C SER A 459 -10.02 16.18 -21.90
N VAL A 460 -10.88 15.18 -21.83
CA VAL A 460 -11.66 14.67 -22.96
C VAL A 460 -13.10 14.43 -22.51
N THR A 461 -14.07 14.86 -23.30
CA THR A 461 -15.49 14.61 -23.04
C THR A 461 -15.96 13.46 -23.92
N THR A 462 -16.55 12.45 -23.31
CA THR A 462 -17.08 11.27 -24.01
C THR A 462 -18.23 10.64 -23.22
N SER A 463 -18.99 9.76 -23.87
CA SER A 463 -20.00 8.92 -23.20
C SER A 463 -19.52 7.47 -23.27
N ILE A 464 -19.56 6.78 -22.13
CA ILE A 464 -19.16 5.37 -22.03
C ILE A 464 -20.39 4.52 -21.72
N ASP A 465 -20.64 3.49 -22.52
CA ASP A 465 -21.76 2.56 -22.34
C ASP A 465 -21.27 1.28 -21.67
N PHE A 466 -21.64 1.06 -20.40
CA PHE A 466 -21.14 -0.07 -19.62
C PHE A 466 -22.24 -0.74 -18.79
N ASN A 467 -22.01 -2.01 -18.47
CA ASN A 467 -22.97 -2.82 -17.72
C ASN A 467 -22.78 -2.63 -16.20
N GLN A 468 -23.41 -1.60 -15.65
CA GLN A 468 -23.30 -1.26 -14.22
C GLN A 468 -23.88 -2.37 -13.30
N LEU A 469 -23.10 -2.77 -12.29
CA LEU A 469 -23.54 -3.70 -11.23
C LEU A 469 -24.64 -3.06 -10.37
N LYS A 470 -25.73 -3.80 -10.13
CA LYS A 470 -26.89 -3.34 -9.34
C LYS A 470 -27.43 -4.48 -8.47
N ILE A 471 -27.86 -4.14 -7.25
CA ILE A 471 -28.73 -4.98 -6.43
C ILE A 471 -30.14 -4.87 -6.99
N ILE A 472 -30.79 -6.01 -7.28
CA ILE A 472 -32.17 -6.02 -7.79
C ILE A 472 -33.22 -6.38 -6.73
N ASN A 473 -32.79 -6.83 -5.56
CA ASN A 473 -33.70 -7.00 -4.42
C ASN A 473 -34.30 -5.66 -4.03
N THR A 474 -35.63 -5.63 -3.87
CA THR A 474 -36.37 -4.47 -3.36
C THR A 474 -36.79 -4.65 -1.90
N GLU A 475 -36.76 -5.88 -1.40
CA GLU A 475 -37.01 -6.25 -0.02
C GLU A 475 -36.15 -7.45 0.39
N LEU A 476 -35.88 -7.56 1.68
CA LEU A 476 -35.20 -8.71 2.29
C LEU A 476 -36.23 -9.64 2.94
N PRO A 477 -36.06 -10.97 2.88
CA PRO A 477 -36.92 -11.91 3.60
C PRO A 477 -37.01 -11.61 5.10
N VAL A 478 -38.15 -11.92 5.70
CA VAL A 478 -38.35 -11.74 7.14
C VAL A 478 -37.42 -12.68 7.91
N ALA A 479 -36.61 -12.12 8.83
CA ALA A 479 -35.79 -12.90 9.75
C ALA A 479 -36.63 -13.54 10.86
N ALA A 480 -36.33 -14.79 11.22
CA ALA A 480 -36.92 -15.44 12.39
C ALA A 480 -36.19 -15.01 13.67
N ILE A 481 -36.95 -14.74 14.73
CA ILE A 481 -36.39 -14.34 16.04
C ILE A 481 -35.57 -15.51 16.59
N ASN A 482 -34.35 -15.22 17.06
CA ASN A 482 -33.36 -16.18 17.59
C ASN A 482 -32.82 -17.20 16.58
N GLU A 483 -33.01 -16.99 15.27
CA GLU A 483 -32.34 -17.77 14.23
C GLU A 483 -31.30 -16.91 13.49
N PRO A 484 -30.13 -17.46 13.14
CA PRO A 484 -29.19 -16.77 12.27
C PRO A 484 -29.85 -16.38 10.94
N TYR A 485 -29.72 -15.11 10.56
CA TYR A 485 -30.26 -14.59 9.30
C TYR A 485 -29.12 -14.42 8.28
N SER A 486 -29.28 -15.04 7.12
CA SER A 486 -28.41 -14.85 5.96
C SER A 486 -29.25 -14.87 4.69
N TYR A 487 -28.95 -13.96 3.77
CA TYR A 487 -29.62 -13.88 2.47
C TYR A 487 -28.63 -13.42 1.40
N GLN A 488 -28.55 -14.19 0.30
CA GLN A 488 -27.74 -13.85 -0.85
C GLN A 488 -28.48 -12.82 -1.71
N LEU A 489 -27.92 -11.63 -1.85
CA LEU A 489 -28.48 -10.60 -2.73
C LEU A 489 -28.41 -11.06 -4.19
N GLU A 490 -29.51 -10.82 -4.90
CA GLU A 490 -29.63 -10.95 -6.35
C GLU A 490 -29.10 -9.69 -7.03
N THR A 491 -28.35 -9.89 -8.10
CA THR A 491 -27.61 -8.82 -8.77
C THR A 491 -27.83 -8.87 -10.27
N SER A 492 -27.79 -7.71 -10.92
CA SER A 492 -27.74 -7.60 -12.38
C SER A 492 -26.58 -6.71 -12.81
N GLY A 493 -25.96 -7.02 -13.95
CA GLY A 493 -24.81 -6.27 -14.45
C GLY A 493 -23.51 -6.58 -13.73
N GLY A 494 -22.43 -5.88 -14.10
CA GLY A 494 -21.08 -6.16 -13.62
C GLY A 494 -20.53 -7.53 -14.02
N SER A 495 -19.41 -7.91 -13.38
CA SER A 495 -18.79 -9.23 -13.50
C SER A 495 -18.72 -9.89 -12.12
N PRO A 496 -19.12 -11.16 -11.97
CA PRO A 496 -18.97 -11.88 -10.70
C PRO A 496 -17.50 -12.23 -10.41
N PRO A 497 -17.14 -12.49 -9.14
CA PRO A 497 -18.00 -12.38 -7.95
C PRO A 497 -18.20 -10.90 -7.53
N ALA A 498 -19.41 -10.58 -7.08
CA ALA A 498 -19.71 -9.28 -6.48
C ALA A 498 -19.44 -9.32 -4.96
N LYS A 499 -18.73 -8.32 -4.45
CA LYS A 499 -18.57 -8.06 -3.02
C LYS A 499 -19.48 -6.90 -2.62
N TRP A 500 -20.10 -7.01 -1.46
CA TRP A 500 -20.98 -5.98 -0.90
C TRP A 500 -20.45 -5.59 0.47
N ASP A 501 -20.38 -4.30 0.72
CA ASP A 501 -19.99 -3.74 2.01
C ASP A 501 -21.10 -2.81 2.51
N ILE A 502 -21.31 -2.77 3.83
CA ILE A 502 -22.27 -1.86 4.43
C ILE A 502 -21.68 -0.46 4.38
N LEU A 503 -22.34 0.43 3.65
CA LEU A 503 -21.95 1.82 3.56
C LEU A 503 -22.38 2.57 4.82
N ARG A 504 -21.41 3.19 5.49
CA ARG A 504 -21.58 4.05 6.66
C ARG A 504 -21.46 5.50 6.23
N HIS A 505 -22.52 6.03 5.62
CA HIS A 505 -22.49 7.36 5.06
C HIS A 505 -22.64 8.45 6.11
N TYR A 506 -21.93 9.56 5.87
CA TYR A 506 -22.20 10.85 6.48
C TYR A 506 -22.84 11.77 5.46
N ASP A 507 -23.93 12.42 5.86
CA ASP A 507 -24.51 13.51 5.08
C ASP A 507 -23.73 14.80 5.33
N GLU A 508 -23.55 15.57 4.26
CA GLU A 508 -22.88 16.88 4.33
C GLU A 508 -23.89 17.96 3.99
N VAL A 509 -23.83 19.04 4.75
CA VAL A 509 -24.66 20.23 4.52
C VAL A 509 -23.74 21.44 4.66
N GLY A 510 -23.58 22.19 3.58
CA GLY A 510 -22.89 23.48 3.62
C GLY A 510 -23.66 24.48 4.48
N SER A 511 -22.93 25.27 5.26
CA SER A 511 -23.51 26.31 6.11
C SER A 511 -22.59 27.52 6.16
N THR A 512 -23.16 28.71 6.32
CA THR A 512 -22.39 29.95 6.46
C THR A 512 -22.27 30.32 7.93
N GLY A 513 -21.06 30.52 8.43
CA GLY A 513 -20.78 30.96 9.80
C GLY A 513 -19.51 31.82 9.88
N GLU A 514 -19.29 32.46 11.03
CA GLU A 514 -18.01 33.12 11.31
C GLU A 514 -16.94 32.07 11.61
N PHE A 515 -15.69 32.34 11.22
CA PHE A 515 -14.58 31.46 11.58
C PHE A 515 -14.40 31.51 13.11
N PRO A 516 -14.37 30.35 13.79
CA PRO A 516 -14.33 30.30 15.24
C PRO A 516 -12.97 30.75 15.78
N VAL A 517 -12.99 31.42 16.93
CA VAL A 517 -11.77 31.69 17.70
C VAL A 517 -11.52 30.47 18.58
N ILE A 518 -10.41 29.77 18.33
CA ILE A 518 -9.93 28.63 19.12
C ILE A 518 -8.48 28.95 19.47
N ASP A 519 -8.23 29.33 20.72
CA ASP A 519 -6.92 29.76 21.21
C ASP A 519 -6.63 29.38 22.67
N ASP A 520 -7.45 28.50 23.28
CA ASP A 520 -7.36 28.12 24.70
C ASP A 520 -6.06 27.34 25.02
N VAL A 521 -5.89 26.15 24.43
CA VAL A 521 -4.69 25.32 24.64
C VAL A 521 -3.93 25.14 23.34
N GLN A 522 -2.71 25.69 23.25
CA GLN A 522 -1.81 25.37 22.14
C GLN A 522 -1.22 23.97 22.34
N LEU A 523 -1.44 23.08 21.37
CA LEU A 523 -0.89 21.74 21.35
C LEU A 523 0.59 21.78 20.92
N THR A 524 1.39 20.82 21.42
CA THR A 524 2.80 20.66 21.04
C THR A 524 2.98 19.34 20.31
N PRO A 525 3.04 19.34 18.97
CA PRO A 525 3.32 18.14 18.21
C PRO A 525 4.76 17.64 18.43
N SER A 526 5.01 16.36 18.11
CA SER A 526 6.34 15.75 18.23
C SER A 526 7.42 16.43 17.37
N ASN A 527 7.05 17.07 16.26
CA ASN A 527 7.88 17.97 15.45
C ASN A 527 6.98 18.91 14.62
N ASN A 528 7.58 19.86 13.89
CA ASN A 528 6.82 20.92 13.19
C ASN A 528 6.46 20.60 11.74
N GLU A 529 7.03 19.57 11.13
CA GLU A 529 6.87 19.25 9.71
C GLU A 529 5.92 18.04 9.54
N ASP A 530 6.13 16.97 10.32
CA ASP A 530 5.40 15.69 10.25
C ASP A 530 5.14 15.15 11.67
N GLY A 531 4.50 15.98 12.50
CA GLY A 531 4.38 15.79 13.93
C GLY A 531 2.97 15.44 14.40
N ILE A 532 2.87 14.76 15.55
CA ILE A 532 1.59 14.40 16.18
C ILE A 532 1.52 14.97 17.59
N ALA A 533 0.38 15.54 17.95
CA ALA A 533 0.00 15.86 19.32
C ALA A 533 -1.14 14.95 19.80
N MET A 534 -1.04 14.44 21.03
CA MET A 534 -2.11 13.62 21.65
C MET A 534 -3.02 14.51 22.49
N GLN A 535 -4.34 14.37 22.33
CA GLN A 535 -5.34 15.08 23.14
C GLN A 535 -6.40 14.11 23.66
N VAL A 536 -6.66 14.13 24.97
CA VAL A 536 -7.81 13.44 25.59
C VAL A 536 -9.00 14.41 25.60
N ILE A 537 -10.17 13.95 25.19
CA ILE A 537 -11.42 14.72 25.13
C ILE A 537 -12.41 14.27 26.21
N ASP A 538 -13.33 15.15 26.60
CA ASP A 538 -14.23 14.94 27.76
C ASP A 538 -15.47 14.07 27.46
N PHE A 539 -15.51 13.43 26.30
CA PHE A 539 -16.58 12.52 25.91
C PHE A 539 -16.08 11.42 24.94
N PRO A 540 -16.72 10.24 24.92
CA PRO A 540 -16.38 9.21 23.94
C PRO A 540 -16.99 9.55 22.57
N PHE A 541 -16.20 10.10 21.67
CA PHE A 541 -16.60 10.47 20.32
C PHE A 541 -16.97 9.22 19.49
N PRO A 542 -18.23 9.10 19.00
CA PRO A 542 -18.64 7.98 18.17
C PRO A 542 -18.20 8.21 16.71
N PHE A 543 -17.40 7.30 16.16
CA PHE A 543 -16.89 7.40 14.78
C PHE A 543 -16.79 6.01 14.14
N TYR A 544 -17.46 5.81 13.01
CA TYR A 544 -17.54 4.56 12.26
C TYR A 544 -17.71 3.29 13.15
N GLY A 545 -18.68 3.34 14.07
CA GLY A 545 -19.04 2.21 14.94
C GLY A 545 -18.13 2.00 16.15
N ASN A 546 -17.05 2.76 16.29
CA ASN A 546 -16.15 2.75 17.44
C ASN A 546 -16.36 4.01 18.30
N LYS A 547 -15.75 4.04 19.50
CA LYS A 547 -15.78 5.17 20.42
C LYS A 547 -14.35 5.53 20.84
N TYR A 548 -14.03 6.83 20.81
CA TYR A 548 -12.69 7.34 21.09
C TYR A 548 -12.74 8.48 22.10
N ASP A 549 -11.91 8.41 23.13
CA ASP A 549 -11.69 9.47 24.12
C ASP A 549 -10.32 10.13 23.97
N THR A 550 -9.47 9.57 23.12
CA THR A 550 -8.10 10.02 22.86
C THR A 550 -7.91 10.18 21.36
N LEU A 551 -7.41 11.35 20.96
CA LEU A 551 -7.23 11.75 19.57
C LEU A 551 -5.78 12.13 19.31
N TYR A 552 -5.35 11.97 18.06
CA TYR A 552 -3.98 12.23 17.62
C TYR A 552 -4.00 13.24 16.47
N ILE A 553 -3.52 14.45 16.72
CA ILE A 553 -3.65 15.62 15.86
C ILE A 553 -2.35 15.83 15.10
N HIS A 554 -2.41 15.73 13.77
CA HIS A 554 -1.23 15.80 12.90
C HIS A 554 -0.96 17.21 12.37
N THR A 555 0.30 17.56 12.11
CA THR A 555 0.71 18.85 11.49
C THR A 555 0.10 19.06 10.11
N ASP A 556 -0.02 18.00 9.33
CA ASP A 556 -0.66 17.93 8.00
C ASP A 556 -2.19 18.05 8.02
N GLY A 557 -2.79 18.53 9.12
CA GLY A 557 -4.18 19.00 9.12
C GLY A 557 -5.29 17.95 9.22
N PHE A 558 -5.00 16.80 9.85
CA PHE A 558 -5.99 15.77 10.16
C PHE A 558 -5.85 15.23 11.58
N ILE A 559 -6.91 14.55 12.02
CA ILE A 559 -7.02 13.85 13.30
C ILE A 559 -7.08 12.35 13.04
N MET A 560 -6.28 11.57 13.78
CA MET A 560 -6.29 10.11 13.82
C MET A 560 -6.84 9.60 15.15
N PHE A 561 -7.19 8.32 15.17
CA PHE A 561 -7.85 7.64 16.30
C PHE A 561 -7.00 6.53 16.93
N ASP A 562 -5.75 6.42 16.50
CA ASP A 562 -4.72 5.62 17.11
C ASP A 562 -3.40 6.40 17.13
N GLY A 563 -2.50 6.02 18.03
CA GLY A 563 -1.21 6.67 18.20
C GLY A 563 -0.15 6.18 17.22
N GLN A 564 -0.57 5.57 16.11
CA GLN A 564 0.37 5.15 15.08
C GLN A 564 0.96 6.39 14.42
N THR A 565 2.25 6.36 14.09
CA THR A 565 2.82 7.45 13.29
C THR A 565 2.22 7.45 11.90
N TYR A 566 2.12 8.64 11.32
CA TYR A 566 1.48 8.85 10.04
C TYR A 566 2.14 7.97 8.96
N PRO A 567 1.38 7.07 8.29
CA PRO A 567 1.97 5.78 8.00
C PRO A 567 2.46 5.56 6.57
N TRP A 568 2.62 6.60 5.76
CA TRP A 568 3.02 6.39 4.37
C TRP A 568 4.10 7.35 3.90
N PRO A 569 5.35 7.16 4.37
CA PRO A 569 6.49 8.03 4.07
C PRO A 569 6.86 8.09 2.58
N TYR A 570 6.19 7.32 1.71
CA TYR A 570 6.41 7.32 0.27
C TYR A 570 5.14 7.50 -0.57
N GLN A 571 3.99 7.70 0.07
CA GLN A 571 2.73 7.90 -0.62
C GLN A 571 2.30 9.36 -0.47
N TYR A 572 2.67 10.17 -1.45
CA TYR A 572 2.31 11.58 -1.55
C TYR A 572 0.93 11.77 -2.20
N ASP A 573 -0.06 10.96 -1.82
CA ASP A 573 -1.44 11.07 -2.29
C ASP A 573 -2.43 11.20 -1.14
N GLU A 574 -2.76 12.44 -0.83
CA GLU A 574 -3.64 12.94 0.23
C GLU A 574 -5.02 12.26 0.20
N GLN A 575 -5.54 11.94 -0.98
CA GLN A 575 -6.84 11.30 -1.13
C GLN A 575 -6.77 9.79 -0.90
N MET A 576 -5.70 9.14 -1.35
CA MET A 576 -5.43 7.75 -1.01
C MET A 576 -5.10 7.59 0.48
N MET A 577 -4.40 8.57 1.06
CA MET A 577 -4.13 8.69 2.49
C MET A 577 -5.42 8.77 3.29
N LEU A 578 -6.31 9.70 2.93
CA LEU A 578 -7.62 9.81 3.57
C LEU A 578 -8.37 8.48 3.49
N ARG A 579 -8.45 7.85 2.32
CA ARG A 579 -9.17 6.58 2.14
C ARG A 579 -8.62 5.44 2.99
N LYS A 580 -7.32 5.41 3.24
CA LYS A 580 -6.62 4.29 3.90
C LYS A 580 -6.22 4.55 5.36
N THR A 581 -6.57 5.71 5.89
CA THR A 581 -6.33 6.06 7.29
C THR A 581 -7.65 6.40 7.95
N ARG A 582 -7.93 5.82 9.12
CA ARG A 582 -9.10 6.24 9.89
C ARG A 582 -8.85 7.64 10.42
N SER A 583 -9.50 8.64 9.84
CA SER A 583 -9.20 10.04 10.14
C SER A 583 -10.37 10.99 9.91
N VAL A 584 -10.24 12.16 10.55
CA VAL A 584 -11.04 13.36 10.27
C VAL A 584 -10.08 14.43 9.77
N ALA A 585 -10.19 14.79 8.51
CA ALA A 585 -9.28 15.70 7.82
C ALA A 585 -10.03 16.94 7.34
N PRO A 586 -10.11 18.03 8.13
CA PRO A 586 -10.63 19.30 7.62
C PRO A 586 -9.79 19.84 6.46
N PHE A 587 -8.48 19.63 6.46
CA PHE A 587 -7.59 19.99 5.35
C PHE A 587 -6.32 19.16 5.45
N SER A 588 -6.10 18.21 4.54
CA SER A 588 -4.91 17.35 4.53
C SER A 588 -4.01 17.62 3.34
N ASN A 589 -2.75 17.90 3.64
CA ASN A 589 -1.69 18.09 2.65
C ASN A 589 -0.31 17.79 3.29
N ASN A 590 0.51 16.99 2.61
CA ASN A 590 1.80 16.52 3.14
C ASN A 590 2.94 17.57 3.07
N PHE A 591 2.66 18.78 2.62
CA PHE A 591 3.62 19.91 2.57
C PHE A 591 3.33 20.97 3.62
N MET A 592 2.42 20.71 4.56
CA MET A 592 2.12 21.64 5.63
C MET A 592 3.19 21.58 6.71
N GLY A 593 3.40 22.72 7.37
CA GLY A 593 4.30 22.79 8.53
C GLY A 593 3.90 23.91 9.47
N ILE A 594 4.49 23.86 10.66
CA ILE A 594 4.38 24.88 11.70
C ILE A 594 5.68 25.68 11.71
N ASN A 595 5.61 26.97 11.38
CA ASN A 595 6.69 27.90 11.64
C ASN A 595 6.41 28.76 12.90
N PRO A 596 7.02 28.47 14.06
CA PRO A 596 6.76 29.21 15.28
C PRO A 596 7.11 30.71 15.18
N ASP A 597 8.04 31.07 14.29
CA ASP A 597 8.42 32.46 14.05
C ASP A 597 7.32 33.26 13.33
N MET A 598 6.34 32.57 12.74
CA MET A 598 5.16 33.14 12.05
C MET A 598 3.86 33.03 12.87
N GLU A 599 3.97 32.67 14.15
CA GLU A 599 2.84 32.40 15.04
C GLU A 599 1.93 31.26 14.54
N ASP A 600 2.52 30.27 13.88
CA ASP A 600 1.82 29.04 13.50
C ASP A 600 1.65 28.11 14.70
N GLY A 601 0.68 27.21 14.60
CA GLY A 601 0.41 26.25 15.64
C GLY A 601 -0.86 25.45 15.43
N ILE A 602 -1.15 24.64 16.45
CA ILE A 602 -2.38 23.87 16.57
C ILE A 602 -2.98 24.19 17.93
N TRP A 603 -4.27 24.49 17.98
CA TRP A 603 -4.99 24.82 19.22
C TRP A 603 -6.15 23.87 19.46
N TYR A 604 -6.43 23.63 20.73
CA TYR A 604 -7.53 22.84 21.23
C TYR A 604 -8.39 23.67 22.20
N GLU A 605 -9.70 23.48 22.11
CA GLU A 605 -10.70 23.94 23.07
C GLU A 605 -11.80 22.88 23.16
N GLY A 606 -12.29 22.54 24.34
CA GLY A 606 -13.36 21.55 24.45
C GLY A 606 -13.86 21.31 25.86
N ASP A 607 -15.03 20.67 25.93
CA ASP A 607 -15.71 20.24 27.13
C ASP A 607 -16.55 18.97 26.85
N GLU A 608 -17.47 18.62 27.76
CA GLU A 608 -18.37 17.46 27.62
C GLU A 608 -19.33 17.54 26.40
N ASN A 609 -19.47 18.71 25.77
CA ASN A 609 -20.39 18.99 24.67
C ASN A 609 -19.70 19.08 23.31
N TYR A 610 -18.41 19.44 23.24
CA TYR A 610 -17.65 19.50 21.98
C TYR A 610 -16.13 19.45 22.21
N ALA A 611 -15.42 19.09 21.16
CA ALA A 611 -13.97 19.30 21.06
C ALA A 611 -13.68 20.01 19.73
N ALA A 612 -12.90 21.09 19.79
CA ALA A 612 -12.55 21.94 18.68
C ALA A 612 -11.02 21.97 18.51
N PHE A 613 -10.58 21.85 17.25
CA PHE A 613 -9.17 21.90 16.89
C PHE A 613 -8.98 22.90 15.76
N ARG A 614 -7.97 23.75 15.87
CA ARG A 614 -7.61 24.74 14.85
C ARG A 614 -6.16 24.57 14.44
N TRP A 615 -5.91 24.63 13.14
CA TRP A 615 -4.57 24.73 12.57
C TRP A 615 -4.38 26.12 12.00
N LYS A 616 -3.21 26.69 12.27
CA LYS A 616 -2.66 27.83 11.55
C LYS A 616 -1.26 27.42 11.11
N THR A 617 -1.09 27.22 9.80
CA THR A 617 0.09 26.57 9.23
C THR A 617 0.49 27.23 7.92
N ASN A 618 1.67 26.89 7.43
CA ASN A 618 2.19 27.32 6.14
C ASN A 618 2.57 26.10 5.29
N MET A 619 2.55 26.23 3.96
CA MET A 619 3.11 25.22 3.06
C MET A 619 4.62 25.40 2.85
N GLU A 620 5.37 24.30 2.81
CA GLU A 620 6.78 24.29 2.44
C GLU A 620 7.00 24.89 1.04
N ASN A 621 8.05 25.69 0.88
CA ASN A 621 8.48 26.29 -0.40
C ASN A 621 7.56 27.36 -1.01
N ILE A 622 6.52 27.82 -0.31
CA ILE A 622 5.71 28.97 -0.74
C ILE A 622 5.90 30.14 0.24
N SER A 623 6.32 31.30 -0.28
CA SER A 623 6.33 32.53 0.51
C SER A 623 4.91 33.05 0.69
N LEU A 624 4.46 33.16 1.95
CA LEU A 624 3.19 33.78 2.39
C LEU A 624 1.92 32.95 2.11
N THR A 625 1.78 31.79 2.77
CA THR A 625 0.47 31.15 2.95
C THR A 625 0.15 31.06 4.44
N ASP A 626 -0.93 31.70 4.88
CA ASP A 626 -1.53 31.54 6.22
C ASP A 626 -2.73 30.60 6.02
N ILE A 627 -2.50 29.29 6.21
CA ILE A 627 -3.54 28.27 6.05
C ILE A 627 -4.20 28.10 7.41
N ASN A 628 -5.44 28.56 7.50
CA ASN A 628 -6.19 28.59 8.75
C ASN A 628 -7.54 27.87 8.59
N PHE A 629 -7.69 26.76 9.30
CA PHE A 629 -8.89 25.93 9.30
C PHE A 629 -9.12 25.29 10.67
N ALA A 630 -10.35 24.86 10.93
CA ALA A 630 -10.72 24.24 12.18
C ALA A 630 -11.73 23.11 11.98
N VAL A 631 -11.78 22.21 12.96
CA VAL A 631 -12.79 21.14 13.07
C VAL A 631 -13.43 21.16 14.44
N PHE A 632 -14.74 20.99 14.48
CA PHE A 632 -15.50 20.65 15.69
C PHE A 632 -15.99 19.22 15.59
N ILE A 633 -15.89 18.49 16.69
CA ILE A 633 -16.49 17.16 16.86
C ILE A 633 -17.39 17.16 18.09
N TYR A 634 -18.48 16.41 18.02
CA TYR A 634 -19.53 16.40 19.05
C TYR A 634 -19.85 14.98 19.56
N PRO A 635 -20.36 14.82 20.79
CA PRO A 635 -20.81 13.52 21.34
C PRO A 635 -21.87 12.81 20.48
N THR A 636 -22.56 13.54 19.61
CA THR A 636 -23.55 13.03 18.67
C THR A 636 -22.93 12.34 17.44
N GLY A 637 -21.62 12.47 17.22
CA GLY A 637 -20.94 12.05 15.99
C GLY A 637 -20.97 13.11 14.89
N LYS A 638 -21.57 14.28 15.14
CA LYS A 638 -21.51 15.42 14.21
C LYS A 638 -20.07 15.93 14.11
N ILE A 639 -19.68 16.35 12.90
CA ILE A 639 -18.38 16.94 12.59
C ILE A 639 -18.65 18.22 11.78
N GLU A 640 -17.95 19.31 12.09
CA GLU A 640 -18.04 20.57 11.34
C GLU A 640 -16.65 21.03 10.93
N PHE A 641 -16.48 21.39 9.65
CA PHE A 641 -15.25 21.99 9.14
C PHE A 641 -15.45 23.49 8.95
N TYR A 642 -14.45 24.26 9.34
CA TYR A 642 -14.41 25.71 9.21
C TYR A 642 -13.14 26.12 8.49
N TYR A 643 -13.25 27.10 7.59
CA TYR A 643 -12.13 27.60 6.81
C TYR A 643 -12.06 29.14 6.89
N GLY A 644 -10.83 29.66 7.00
CA GLY A 644 -10.54 31.10 7.08
C GLY A 644 -10.87 31.88 5.80
N ASP A 645 -10.67 33.20 5.83
CA ASP A 645 -10.85 34.13 4.69
C ASP A 645 -9.74 34.05 3.62
N ASP A 646 -8.71 33.25 3.86
CA ASP A 646 -7.52 33.22 3.01
C ASP A 646 -7.80 32.53 1.67
N GLU A 647 -7.17 33.02 0.59
CA GLU A 647 -7.24 32.42 -0.73
C GLU A 647 -6.64 31.00 -0.69
N MET A 648 -7.44 29.99 -0.33
CA MET A 648 -7.05 28.59 -0.40
C MET A 648 -6.70 28.26 -1.86
N PHE A 649 -5.42 28.00 -2.11
CA PHE A 649 -4.85 27.95 -3.45
C PHE A 649 -5.38 26.77 -4.27
N VAL A 650 -5.56 27.04 -5.55
CA VAL A 650 -6.01 26.11 -6.61
C VAL A 650 -4.86 25.25 -7.14
N ASP A 651 -3.63 25.60 -6.77
CA ASP A 651 -2.40 25.03 -7.36
C ASP A 651 -1.85 23.80 -6.62
N TYR A 652 -2.39 23.49 -5.43
CA TYR A 652 -1.95 22.35 -4.63
C TYR A 652 -3.09 21.39 -4.39
N PHE A 653 -2.79 20.10 -4.51
CA PHE A 653 -3.72 19.04 -4.18
C PHE A 653 -3.90 18.96 -2.68
N TRP A 654 -5.14 18.95 -2.21
CA TRP A 654 -5.45 18.74 -0.80
C TRP A 654 -6.70 17.88 -0.69
N ALA A 655 -6.79 17.12 0.39
CA ALA A 655 -7.96 16.31 0.69
C ALA A 655 -8.66 16.87 1.92
N ALA A 656 -9.98 16.99 1.86
CA ALA A 656 -10.79 17.16 3.05
C ALA A 656 -11.87 16.10 3.11
N GLY A 657 -12.20 15.66 4.31
CA GLY A 657 -13.19 14.61 4.52
C GLY A 657 -12.94 13.77 5.75
N ILE A 658 -13.56 12.60 5.74
CA ILE A 658 -13.55 11.66 6.85
C ILE A 658 -13.45 10.23 6.32
N SER A 659 -12.87 9.32 7.09
CA SER A 659 -12.62 7.95 6.65
C SER A 659 -12.55 6.95 7.79
N ASP A 660 -13.03 5.72 7.54
CA ASP A 660 -12.87 4.55 8.43
C ASP A 660 -11.51 3.85 8.19
N GLY A 661 -10.75 4.27 7.17
CA GLY A 661 -9.46 3.68 6.81
C GLY A 661 -9.52 2.38 6.02
N ASP A 662 -10.73 1.89 5.69
CA ASP A 662 -10.94 0.64 4.94
C ASP A 662 -10.87 0.83 3.40
N GLY A 663 -10.81 2.09 2.92
CA GLY A 663 -10.86 2.44 1.51
C GLY A 663 -12.25 2.37 0.88
N MET A 664 -13.30 2.14 1.67
CA MET A 664 -14.70 1.99 1.23
C MET A 664 -15.62 3.00 1.93
N ASN A 665 -15.52 3.09 3.25
CA ASN A 665 -16.28 3.98 4.10
C ASN A 665 -15.50 5.27 4.33
N TYR A 666 -15.62 6.18 3.37
CA TYR A 666 -15.06 7.52 3.45
C TYR A 666 -15.97 8.50 2.73
N LYS A 667 -15.76 9.78 3.01
CA LYS A 667 -16.41 10.87 2.30
C LYS A 667 -15.41 12.00 2.14
N TYR A 668 -15.18 12.40 0.89
CA TYR A 668 -14.56 13.70 0.63
C TYR A 668 -15.59 14.79 0.93
N ALA A 669 -15.17 15.84 1.64
CA ALA A 669 -15.98 17.03 1.79
C ALA A 669 -16.17 17.68 0.42
N ASP A 670 -17.32 18.32 0.19
CA ASP A 670 -17.64 18.96 -1.10
C ASP A 670 -16.59 20.02 -1.48
N ILE A 671 -15.92 20.62 -0.50
CA ILE A 671 -14.85 21.61 -0.69
C ILE A 671 -13.49 21.00 -1.05
N SER A 672 -13.30 19.69 -0.84
CA SER A 672 -12.02 19.00 -1.06
C SER A 672 -11.50 19.23 -2.47
N ASN A 673 -10.23 19.64 -2.59
CA ASN A 673 -9.56 19.92 -3.86
C ASN A 673 -10.28 20.98 -4.75
N LYS A 674 -11.14 21.82 -4.16
CA LYS A 674 -11.80 22.94 -4.85
C LYS A 674 -11.27 24.28 -4.36
N LYS A 675 -11.39 25.30 -5.21
CA LYS A 675 -11.20 26.69 -4.80
C LYS A 675 -12.35 27.08 -3.86
N GLN A 676 -12.06 27.76 -2.75
CA GLN A 676 -13.12 28.41 -1.98
C GLN A 676 -13.93 29.34 -2.90
N PRO A 677 -15.27 29.21 -2.97
CA PRO A 677 -16.09 30.18 -3.68
C PRO A 677 -15.89 31.57 -3.06
N THR A 678 -15.57 32.57 -3.87
CA THR A 678 -15.52 33.98 -3.43
C THR A 678 -16.88 34.48 -2.93
N ASP A 679 -17.95 33.79 -3.33
CA ASP A 679 -19.30 33.98 -2.84
C ASP A 679 -19.75 32.73 -2.07
N LYS A 680 -19.40 32.72 -0.78
CA LYS A 680 -19.81 31.80 0.31
C LYS A 680 -18.78 30.72 0.68
N LYS A 681 -18.32 30.85 1.93
CA LYS A 681 -17.67 29.82 2.75
C LYS A 681 -18.65 28.72 3.11
#